data_AF-A0A950R0B3-F1
#
_entry.id   AF-A0A950R0B3-F1
#
_cell.length_a   1.000
_cell.length_b   1.000
_cell.length_c   1.000
_cell.angle_alpha   90.00
_cell.angle_beta   90.00
_cell.angle_gamma   90.00
#
_symmetry.space_group_name_H-M   'P 1'
#
loop_
_entity.id
_entity.type
_entity.pdbx_description
1 polymer ?
#
loop_
_entity_poly.entity_id
_entity_poly.type
_entity_poly.pdbx_seq_one_letter_code
_entity_poly.pdbx_strand_id
1 'polypeptide(L)'
;MRELPHPRHLPAWSIIAVLAISGVVFVITRLAGLSHQSLANWILTSWPTLIALGAGVLLLEAGPLRSLPSLLRNVLACVRYTIFYLAFVAILPKLGLGSITGPVIFVSSGLFFLFLMLKLATNLRFPRLVGGSSGRMRDGTSSLEDGLQNKTPAVRFSDVGGLDAAKQQILQLARTRLSARKFEKQGIVQNGILLYGPQGTGKTLLAEATAGELGLNYLYVSGVALNGMWIGETENNIRRIFSQAARGRTLLFLDELDALGAARQTLTSQTSIGANRSYNNTTIQLMQCIDQYRRSPGLLIMAATNSLDSLDPALIRDGRFDLKIRLDLPTESERRQILAALLAKRNASFSVEPWARPTSGYSPAKLNALVDRAASLALAAGEPFREKHLEEAFGASGGKDRPLIQPVQWEDLIVEPAVEEEMRLLVRQLKIRTGALVPVPTGVLLAGPPGTGKTMIARLLATQTSRSFYPVTAADLLGSGQGDSVKRLAELFARAKEHSPSIIFFDELDGLFGSTHTFVSSHDTQFIEQALIEISRIEPSHQVLLVGATNHPDRLDSRIIRGGRFSEKIEITVPGSANRERLLRKLLGDTAVSMPIATLIERTAGMAPADIEAVVQAARRFAFGRSDCDHRLPPLEVSDFDRAIERVHPARFAEPLRV
;
A
#
# COMPACT_ATOMS: atom_id res chain seq x y z
N MET A 1 6.24 3.63 67.58
CA MET A 1 7.56 4.29 67.73
C MET A 1 8.47 3.84 66.60
N ARG A 2 8.65 4.66 65.56
CA ARG A 2 9.82 4.64 64.67
C ARG A 2 9.94 6.05 64.06
N GLU A 3 10.85 6.76 64.69
CA GLU A 3 11.47 8.06 64.47
C GLU A 3 11.24 8.77 63.12
N LEU A 4 10.77 10.02 63.23
CA LEU A 4 11.03 11.11 62.28
C LEU A 4 12.55 11.38 62.22
N PRO A 5 13.17 11.52 61.04
CA PRO A 5 14.48 12.12 60.95
C PRO A 5 14.39 13.65 60.89
N HIS A 6 15.14 14.28 61.80
CA HIS A 6 15.48 15.70 61.87
C HIS A 6 16.07 16.28 60.56
N PRO A 7 16.02 17.62 60.38
CA PRO A 7 16.36 18.30 59.14
C PRO A 7 17.89 18.38 58.99
N ARG A 8 18.42 17.77 57.94
CA ARG A 8 19.84 17.89 57.56
C ARG A 8 19.96 18.66 56.25
N HIS A 9 20.50 19.87 56.38
CA HIS A 9 21.17 20.69 55.37
C HIS A 9 20.48 20.78 54.00
N LEU A 10 19.79 21.91 53.76
CA LEU A 10 19.61 22.42 52.40
C LEU A 10 21.00 22.39 51.73
N PRO A 11 21.21 21.55 50.69
CA PRO A 11 22.52 21.43 50.08
C PRO A 11 22.90 22.81 49.53
N ALA A 12 24.16 23.22 49.63
CA ALA A 12 24.64 24.49 49.07
C ALA A 12 24.17 24.72 47.61
N TRP A 13 23.90 23.64 46.90
CA TRP A 13 23.28 23.56 45.58
C TRP A 13 21.88 24.18 45.46
N SER A 14 21.01 24.11 46.48
CA SER A 14 19.68 24.76 46.42
C SER A 14 19.80 26.28 46.53
N ILE A 15 20.77 26.79 47.29
CA ILE A 15 21.08 28.23 47.36
C ILE A 15 21.64 28.72 46.02
N ILE A 16 22.54 27.95 45.41
CA ILE A 16 23.10 28.25 44.09
C ILE A 16 22.02 28.20 43.00
N ALA A 17 21.10 27.24 43.05
CA ALA A 17 19.99 27.14 42.10
C ALA A 17 19.01 28.32 42.23
N VAL A 18 18.67 28.74 43.46
CA VAL A 18 17.83 29.93 43.70
C VAL A 18 18.52 31.21 43.22
N LEU A 19 19.83 31.36 43.46
CA LEU A 19 20.62 32.49 42.95
C LEU A 19 20.68 32.50 41.41
N ALA A 20 20.85 31.33 40.77
CA ALA A 20 20.87 31.22 39.32
C ALA A 20 19.51 31.55 38.70
N ILE A 21 18.40 31.03 39.28
CA ILE A 21 17.04 31.31 38.81
C ILE A 21 16.70 32.80 39.03
N SER A 22 17.05 33.37 40.18
CA SER A 22 16.86 34.80 40.45
C SER A 22 17.69 35.68 39.49
N GLY A 23 18.90 35.26 39.13
CA GLY A 23 19.74 35.94 38.14
C GLY A 23 19.15 35.88 36.73
N VAL A 24 18.61 34.74 36.32
CA VAL A 24 17.93 34.58 35.02
C VAL A 24 16.66 35.42 34.95
N VAL A 25 15.83 35.42 36.00
CA VAL A 25 14.61 36.24 36.07
C VAL A 25 14.96 37.73 36.04
N PHE A 26 15.98 38.16 36.78
CA PHE A 26 16.46 39.56 36.75
C PHE A 26 16.88 40.00 35.35
N VAL A 27 17.63 39.16 34.63
CA VAL A 27 18.07 39.44 33.26
C VAL A 27 16.90 39.49 32.27
N ILE A 28 15.95 38.56 32.36
CA ILE A 28 14.75 38.55 31.49
C ILE A 28 13.88 39.78 31.74
N THR A 29 13.62 40.12 33.01
CA THR A 29 12.83 41.32 33.36
C THR A 29 13.46 42.62 32.89
N ARG A 30 14.81 42.71 32.85
CA ARG A 30 15.50 43.87 32.29
C ARG A 30 15.54 43.89 30.77
N LEU A 31 15.73 42.73 30.12
CA LEU A 31 15.74 42.61 28.66
C LEU A 31 14.39 42.99 28.04
N ALA A 32 13.29 42.76 28.75
CA ALA A 32 11.94 43.10 28.28
C ALA A 32 11.63 44.61 28.22
N GLY A 33 12.51 45.49 28.74
CA GLY A 33 12.26 46.93 28.85
C GLY A 33 13.32 47.86 28.26
N LEU A 34 14.24 47.38 27.42
CA LEU A 34 15.42 48.14 26.96
C LEU A 34 15.42 48.39 25.44
N SER A 35 15.76 49.62 25.03
CA SER A 35 15.97 50.00 23.62
C SER A 35 17.30 49.44 23.07
N HIS A 36 17.41 49.24 21.76
CA HIS A 36 18.57 48.58 21.10
C HIS A 36 19.96 49.14 21.51
N GLN A 37 20.10 50.45 21.72
CA GLN A 37 21.39 51.05 22.13
C GLN A 37 21.77 50.76 23.59
N SER A 38 20.78 50.61 24.48
CA SER A 38 21.02 50.30 25.90
C SER A 38 21.40 48.84 26.15
N LEU A 39 20.99 47.94 25.26
CA LEU A 39 21.24 46.50 25.33
C LEU A 39 22.73 46.19 25.04
N ALA A 40 23.33 46.85 24.05
CA ALA A 40 24.75 46.72 23.73
C ALA A 40 25.66 47.16 24.89
N ASN A 41 25.37 48.32 25.49
CA ASN A 41 26.12 48.82 26.65
C ASN A 41 25.97 47.91 27.89
N TRP A 42 24.79 47.32 28.09
CA TRP A 42 24.57 46.38 29.19
C TRP A 42 25.36 45.08 29.02
N ILE A 43 25.39 44.52 27.80
CA ILE A 43 26.19 43.32 27.49
C ILE A 43 27.68 43.58 27.75
N LEU A 44 28.20 44.73 27.29
CA LEU A 44 29.62 45.12 27.44
C LEU A 44 30.04 45.32 28.91
N THR A 45 29.12 45.76 29.76
CA THR A 45 29.39 46.00 31.19
C THR A 45 29.18 44.76 32.05
N SER A 46 28.29 43.85 31.65
CA SER A 46 27.87 42.69 32.45
C SER A 46 28.54 41.36 32.07
N TRP A 47 29.66 41.39 31.34
CA TRP A 47 30.35 40.17 30.90
C TRP A 47 30.74 39.19 32.03
N PRO A 48 31.16 39.62 33.25
CA PRO A 48 31.49 38.67 34.31
C PRO A 48 30.26 37.93 34.84
N THR A 49 29.10 38.60 34.89
CA THR A 49 27.86 37.97 35.34
C THR A 49 27.31 37.00 34.29
N LEU A 50 27.49 37.29 33.00
CA LEU A 50 27.18 36.35 31.92
C LEU A 50 28.02 35.06 32.02
N ILE A 51 29.33 35.16 32.28
CA ILE A 51 30.18 33.96 32.48
C ILE A 51 29.71 33.14 33.69
N ALA A 52 29.43 33.80 34.81
CA ALA A 52 28.93 33.13 36.01
C ALA A 52 27.60 32.41 35.74
N LEU A 53 26.70 33.02 34.97
CA LEU A 53 25.40 32.44 34.60
C LEU A 53 25.58 31.23 33.67
N GLY A 54 26.46 31.33 32.67
CA GLY A 54 26.79 30.22 31.77
C GLY A 54 27.39 29.02 32.51
N ALA A 55 28.27 29.28 33.49
CA ALA A 55 28.82 28.24 34.37
C ALA A 55 27.76 27.63 35.30
N GLY A 56 26.82 28.44 35.81
CA GLY A 56 25.68 27.96 36.59
C GLY A 56 24.78 27.01 35.80
N VAL A 57 24.45 27.34 34.55
CA VAL A 57 23.67 26.45 33.66
C VAL A 57 24.43 25.15 33.39
N LEU A 58 25.75 25.20 33.20
CA LEU A 58 26.59 24.01 33.02
C LEU A 58 26.54 23.08 34.24
N LEU A 59 26.60 23.64 35.45
CA LEU A 59 26.51 22.87 36.70
C LEU A 59 25.11 22.26 36.89
N LEU A 60 24.05 22.97 36.49
CA LEU A 60 22.69 22.43 36.52
C LEU A 60 22.52 21.25 35.54
N GLU A 61 23.09 21.35 34.33
CA GLU A 61 23.12 20.25 33.34
C GLU A 61 23.89 19.03 33.85
N ALA A 62 25.03 19.25 34.54
CA ALA A 62 25.87 18.17 35.06
C ALA A 62 25.27 17.48 36.30
N GLY A 63 24.42 18.20 37.06
CA GLY A 63 23.81 17.73 38.30
C GLY A 63 22.29 17.45 38.19
N PRO A 64 21.44 18.26 38.83
CA PRO A 64 20.03 17.94 39.08
C PRO A 64 19.16 17.81 37.83
N LEU A 65 19.56 18.40 36.69
CA LEU A 65 18.80 18.36 35.45
C LEU A 65 19.25 17.24 34.49
N ARG A 66 20.11 16.33 34.94
CA ARG A 66 20.62 15.21 34.13
C ARG A 66 19.53 14.20 33.74
N SER A 67 18.40 14.16 34.46
CA SER A 67 17.25 13.29 34.16
C SER A 67 16.26 13.89 33.16
N LEU A 68 16.47 15.14 32.70
CA LEU A 68 15.56 15.78 31.75
C LEU A 68 15.51 15.06 30.38
N PRO A 69 14.34 15.09 29.70
CA PRO A 69 14.19 14.66 28.31
C PRO A 69 15.23 15.32 27.39
N SER A 70 15.67 14.60 26.36
CA SER A 70 16.75 15.04 25.45
C SER A 70 16.47 16.41 24.82
N LEU A 71 15.21 16.71 24.49
CA LEU A 71 14.78 18.00 23.97
C LEU A 71 15.08 19.16 24.93
N LEU A 72 14.71 19.04 26.22
CA LEU A 72 14.88 20.14 27.18
C LEU A 72 16.37 20.37 27.51
N ARG A 73 17.16 19.29 27.56
CA ARG A 73 18.62 19.37 27.73
C ARG A 73 19.29 20.07 26.54
N ASN A 74 18.82 19.82 25.32
CA ASN A 74 19.35 20.46 24.13
C ASN A 74 19.03 21.96 24.10
N VAL A 75 17.83 22.35 24.57
CA VAL A 75 17.46 23.77 24.73
C VAL A 75 18.36 24.45 25.77
N LEU A 76 18.58 23.82 26.93
CA LEU A 76 19.49 24.32 27.96
C LEU A 76 20.94 24.46 27.45
N ALA A 77 21.41 23.49 26.67
CA ALA A 77 22.74 23.55 26.07
C ALA A 77 22.86 24.73 25.10
N CYS A 78 21.84 24.96 24.26
CA CYS A 78 21.79 26.13 23.36
C CYS A 78 21.84 27.44 24.15
N VAL A 79 21.04 27.56 25.22
CA VAL A 79 21.04 28.73 26.10
C VAL A 79 22.44 28.97 26.70
N ARG A 80 23.10 27.92 27.20
CA ARG A 80 24.47 28.01 27.73
C ARG A 80 25.47 28.52 26.69
N TYR A 81 25.47 27.94 25.48
CA TYR A 81 26.37 28.37 24.41
C TYR A 81 26.15 29.84 24.04
N THR A 82 24.90 30.28 23.96
CA THR A 82 24.56 31.68 23.67
C THR A 82 25.05 32.63 24.76
N ILE A 83 24.93 32.26 26.04
CA ILE A 83 25.43 33.08 27.15
C ILE A 83 26.95 33.25 27.09
N PHE A 84 27.69 32.16 26.87
CA PHE A 84 29.15 32.23 26.72
C PHE A 84 29.58 33.04 25.49
N TYR A 85 28.85 32.92 24.39
CA TYR A 85 29.11 33.72 23.19
C TYR A 85 28.90 35.21 23.45
N LEU A 86 27.82 35.60 24.11
CA LEU A 86 27.57 37.00 24.48
C LEU A 86 28.65 37.55 25.42
N ALA A 87 29.11 36.76 26.38
CA ALA A 87 30.24 37.13 27.24
C ALA A 87 31.53 37.34 26.44
N PHE A 88 31.81 36.46 25.46
CA PHE A 88 32.98 36.59 24.59
C PHE A 88 32.92 37.87 23.74
N VAL A 89 31.77 38.16 23.12
CA VAL A 89 31.56 39.39 22.36
C VAL A 89 31.72 40.63 23.24
N ALA A 90 31.29 40.57 24.50
CA ALA A 90 31.44 41.68 25.44
C ALA A 90 32.89 41.96 25.86
N ILE A 91 33.77 40.97 25.80
CA ILE A 91 35.20 41.11 26.15
C ILE A 91 36.00 41.68 24.98
N LEU A 92 35.62 41.36 23.73
CA LEU A 92 36.38 41.74 22.53
C LEU A 92 36.77 43.24 22.45
N PRO A 93 35.89 44.21 22.76
CA PRO A 93 36.28 45.63 22.73
C PRO A 93 37.26 46.05 23.83
N LYS A 94 37.32 45.31 24.95
CA LYS A 94 38.23 45.59 26.07
C LYS A 94 39.66 45.09 25.82
N LEU A 95 39.87 44.27 24.79
CA LEU A 95 41.18 43.77 24.37
C LEU A 95 41.99 44.78 23.55
N GLY A 96 41.50 46.00 23.33
CA GLY A 96 42.27 47.10 22.71
C GLY A 96 42.47 46.99 21.20
N LEU A 97 41.69 46.16 20.51
CA LEU A 97 41.82 45.88 19.07
C LEU A 97 40.92 46.78 18.20
N GLY A 98 41.05 48.11 18.36
CA GLY A 98 40.11 49.13 17.85
C GLY A 98 39.50 48.90 16.46
N SER A 99 40.28 48.85 15.38
CA SER A 99 39.73 48.81 14.00
C SER A 99 39.26 47.43 13.54
N ILE A 100 39.64 46.36 14.24
CA ILE A 100 39.42 44.96 13.81
C ILE A 100 38.25 44.32 14.58
N THR A 101 37.78 44.96 15.67
CA THR A 101 36.71 44.42 16.52
C THR A 101 35.41 44.14 15.76
N GLY A 102 34.99 45.06 14.88
CA GLY A 102 33.72 44.92 14.13
C GLY A 102 33.68 43.71 13.20
N PRO A 103 34.65 43.56 12.26
CA PRO A 103 34.74 42.40 11.38
C PRO A 103 34.85 41.08 12.14
N VAL A 104 35.61 41.04 13.24
CA VAL A 104 35.77 39.82 14.06
C VAL A 104 34.45 39.44 14.74
N ILE A 105 33.68 40.40 15.25
CA ILE A 105 32.36 40.13 15.82
C ILE A 105 31.40 39.61 14.74
N PHE A 106 31.44 40.16 13.52
CA PHE A 106 30.58 39.72 12.43
C PHE A 106 30.90 38.27 12.00
N VAL A 107 32.17 37.96 11.78
CA VAL A 107 32.62 36.61 11.38
C VAL A 107 32.36 35.59 12.48
N SER A 108 32.67 35.92 13.75
CA SER A 108 32.40 35.03 14.89
C SER A 108 30.90 34.80 15.13
N SER A 109 30.05 35.81 14.85
CA SER A 109 28.59 35.66 14.95
C SER A 109 28.05 34.70 13.89
N GLY A 110 28.58 34.80 12.66
CA GLY A 110 28.23 33.87 11.57
C GLY A 110 28.63 32.43 11.89
N LEU A 111 29.87 32.22 12.36
CA LEU A 111 30.38 30.90 12.77
C LEU A 111 29.60 30.32 13.96
N PHE A 112 29.24 31.15 14.94
CA PHE A 112 28.44 30.72 16.08
C PHE A 112 27.01 30.32 15.65
N PHE A 113 26.37 31.10 14.79
CA PHE A 113 25.03 30.78 14.28
C PHE A 113 25.04 29.48 13.47
N LEU A 114 26.06 29.29 12.62
CA LEU A 114 26.26 28.04 11.88
C LEU A 114 26.47 26.84 12.81
N PHE A 115 27.29 27.00 13.86
CA PHE A 115 27.50 25.96 14.88
C PHE A 115 26.20 25.61 15.61
N LEU A 116 25.41 26.61 16.01
CA LEU A 116 24.12 26.41 16.66
C LEU A 116 23.14 25.69 15.74
N MET A 117 23.09 26.09 14.46
CA MET A 117 22.26 25.45 13.43
C MET A 117 22.66 23.99 13.19
N LEU A 118 23.96 23.70 13.08
CA LEU A 118 24.47 22.32 12.96
C LEU A 118 24.11 21.46 14.17
N LYS A 119 24.24 22.01 15.39
CA LYS A 119 23.84 21.33 16.64
C LYS A 119 22.33 21.11 16.72
N LEU A 120 21.52 22.02 16.19
CA LEU A 120 20.06 21.88 16.14
C LEU A 120 19.64 20.85 15.07
N ALA A 121 20.21 20.93 13.87
CA ALA A 121 19.93 20.06 12.73
C ALA A 121 20.33 18.60 12.96
N THR A 122 21.47 18.36 13.63
CA THR A 122 21.88 17.00 14.01
C THR A 122 20.94 16.36 15.04
N ASN A 123 20.24 17.17 15.84
CA ASN A 123 19.41 16.70 16.95
C ASN A 123 17.89 16.75 16.70
N LEU A 124 17.43 17.38 15.61
CA LEU A 124 16.03 17.41 15.16
C LEU A 124 15.58 16.13 14.41
N ARG A 125 16.35 15.03 14.50
CA ARG A 125 15.88 13.72 14.02
C ARG A 125 14.67 13.29 14.85
N PHE A 126 13.47 13.45 14.29
CA PHE A 126 12.22 12.94 14.83
C PHE A 126 12.38 11.47 15.29
N PRO A 127 11.94 11.12 16.51
CA PRO A 127 11.92 9.72 16.92
C PRO A 127 10.92 8.96 16.03
N ARG A 128 11.44 8.03 15.22
CA ARG A 128 10.63 7.00 14.59
C ARG A 128 9.98 6.19 15.71
N LEU A 129 8.65 6.18 15.75
CA LEU A 129 7.92 5.13 16.45
C LEU A 129 8.34 3.79 15.84
N VAL A 130 8.94 2.94 16.66
CA VAL A 130 8.78 1.47 16.78
C VAL A 130 9.98 0.99 17.60
N GLY A 131 9.68 0.36 18.74
CA GLY A 131 10.64 -0.03 19.76
C GLY A 131 11.57 -1.18 19.38
N GLY A 132 12.59 -1.37 20.23
CA GLY A 132 13.39 -2.60 20.28
C GLY A 132 14.87 -2.39 20.53
N SER A 133 15.26 -2.48 21.82
CA SER A 133 16.59 -2.82 22.37
C SER A 133 17.84 -2.00 21.97
N SER A 134 18.40 -1.38 23.01
CA SER A 134 19.69 -0.70 23.09
C SER A 134 20.87 -1.65 22.84
N GLY A 135 21.72 -1.30 21.88
CA GLY A 135 23.03 -1.89 21.62
C GLY A 135 24.05 -0.79 21.27
N ARG A 136 24.76 -0.34 22.30
CA ARG A 136 25.97 0.50 22.37
C ARG A 136 26.74 0.71 21.04
N MET A 137 26.73 1.93 20.50
CA MET A 137 27.57 2.38 19.39
C MET A 137 29.06 2.41 19.78
N ARG A 138 29.92 1.81 18.95
CA ARG A 138 31.38 1.92 18.97
C ARG A 138 31.83 2.20 17.52
N ASP A 139 32.60 3.27 17.34
CA ASP A 139 33.31 3.76 16.14
C ASP A 139 32.87 3.28 14.73
N GLY A 140 32.23 4.19 13.99
CA GLY A 140 32.88 4.92 12.88
C GLY A 140 33.30 4.21 11.58
N THR A 141 33.31 2.89 11.50
CA THR A 141 33.73 2.15 10.27
C THR A 141 32.79 1.01 9.85
N SER A 142 31.74 0.71 10.62
CA SER A 142 30.90 -0.48 10.43
C SER A 142 29.76 -0.36 9.41
N SER A 143 29.47 0.82 8.86
CA SER A 143 28.28 1.00 8.00
C SER A 143 28.35 0.33 6.62
N LEU A 144 29.53 -0.14 6.20
CA LEU A 144 29.69 -1.00 5.01
C LEU A 144 29.56 -2.50 5.36
N GLU A 145 29.85 -2.91 6.59
CA GLU A 145 29.80 -4.31 7.02
C GLU A 145 28.40 -4.72 7.51
N ASP A 146 27.61 -3.79 8.06
CA ASP A 146 26.24 -4.05 8.53
C ASP A 146 25.25 -4.38 7.38
N GLY A 147 25.55 -3.98 6.14
CA GLY A 147 24.69 -4.24 4.97
C GLY A 147 25.04 -5.51 4.19
N LEU A 148 26.25 -6.06 4.34
CA LEU A 148 26.71 -7.24 3.62
C LEU A 148 26.60 -8.45 4.56
N GLN A 149 25.39 -9.00 4.66
CA GLN A 149 25.12 -10.20 5.46
C GLN A 149 25.79 -11.43 4.82
N ASN A 150 27.09 -11.59 5.01
CA ASN A 150 27.82 -12.77 4.56
C ASN A 150 27.56 -13.93 5.55
N LYS A 151 26.48 -14.68 5.32
CA LYS A 151 26.11 -15.85 6.13
C LYS A 151 25.70 -17.00 5.23
N THR A 152 25.96 -18.23 5.67
CA THR A 152 25.32 -19.42 5.09
C THR A 152 23.87 -19.44 5.57
N PRO A 153 22.87 -19.34 4.67
CA PRO A 153 21.48 -19.29 5.09
C PRO A 153 21.04 -20.66 5.64
N ALA A 154 20.15 -20.63 6.63
CA ALA A 154 19.56 -21.84 7.20
C ALA A 154 18.48 -22.45 6.29
N VAL A 155 17.87 -21.64 5.44
CA VAL A 155 16.78 -22.02 4.53
C VAL A 155 17.30 -22.97 3.46
N ARG A 156 16.56 -24.06 3.19
CA ARG A 156 16.88 -25.06 2.16
C ARG A 156 15.72 -25.25 1.20
N PHE A 157 15.91 -26.07 0.15
CA PHE A 157 14.81 -26.36 -0.78
C PHE A 157 13.65 -27.14 -0.18
N SER A 158 13.84 -27.80 0.97
CA SER A 158 12.76 -28.40 1.75
C SER A 158 11.77 -27.37 2.30
N ASP A 159 12.23 -26.14 2.54
CA ASP A 159 11.42 -25.06 3.11
C ASP A 159 10.63 -24.29 2.03
N VAL A 160 10.95 -24.53 0.75
CA VAL A 160 10.28 -23.92 -0.40
C VAL A 160 9.32 -24.96 -0.99
N GLY A 161 8.01 -24.75 -0.86
CA GLY A 161 7.03 -25.61 -1.55
C GLY A 161 6.97 -25.33 -3.05
N GLY A 162 6.81 -26.37 -3.89
CA GLY A 162 6.68 -26.25 -5.33
C GLY A 162 7.97 -25.95 -6.08
N LEU A 163 7.83 -25.46 -7.33
CA LEU A 163 8.94 -25.01 -8.18
C LEU A 163 9.98 -26.09 -8.51
N ASP A 164 9.58 -27.36 -8.57
CA ASP A 164 10.50 -28.50 -8.75
C ASP A 164 11.34 -28.39 -10.03
N ALA A 165 10.72 -27.99 -11.14
CA ALA A 165 11.43 -27.77 -12.40
C ALA A 165 12.47 -26.64 -12.30
N ALA A 166 12.11 -25.52 -11.67
CA ALA A 166 13.04 -24.40 -11.46
C ALA A 166 14.21 -24.79 -10.54
N LYS A 167 13.93 -25.49 -9.42
CA LYS A 167 14.96 -25.99 -8.50
C LYS A 167 15.94 -26.92 -9.22
N GLN A 168 15.44 -27.83 -10.07
CA GLN A 168 16.28 -28.74 -10.85
C GLN A 168 17.17 -28.00 -11.85
N GLN A 169 16.63 -27.04 -12.60
CA GLN A 169 17.40 -26.22 -13.55
C GLN A 169 18.50 -25.40 -12.84
N ILE A 170 18.16 -24.78 -11.70
CA ILE A 170 19.12 -24.03 -10.88
C ILE A 170 20.23 -24.96 -10.37
N LEU A 171 19.87 -26.13 -9.83
CA LEU A 171 20.85 -27.12 -9.35
C LEU A 171 21.76 -27.62 -10.46
N GLN A 172 21.21 -27.90 -11.64
CA GLN A 172 21.99 -28.38 -12.77
C GLN A 172 23.05 -27.35 -13.18
N LEU A 173 22.66 -26.08 -13.35
CA LEU A 173 23.60 -25.01 -13.67
C LEU A 173 24.61 -24.81 -12.53
N ALA A 174 24.14 -24.70 -11.29
CA ALA A 174 25.00 -24.43 -10.14
C ALA A 174 26.01 -25.56 -9.88
N ARG A 175 25.61 -26.82 -9.96
CA ARG A 175 26.52 -27.97 -9.82
C ARG A 175 27.55 -28.02 -10.93
N THR A 176 27.13 -27.75 -12.17
CA THR A 176 28.05 -27.65 -13.32
C THR A 176 29.11 -26.58 -13.07
N ARG A 177 28.72 -25.43 -12.50
CA ARG A 177 29.64 -24.34 -12.21
C ARG A 177 30.53 -24.53 -11.01
N LEU A 178 30.01 -25.06 -9.92
CA LEU A 178 30.78 -25.27 -8.70
C LEU A 178 31.73 -26.48 -8.80
N SER A 179 31.52 -27.37 -9.77
CA SER A 179 32.35 -28.57 -10.02
C SER A 179 33.40 -28.37 -11.14
N ALA A 180 33.84 -27.12 -11.36
CA ALA A 180 34.56 -26.60 -12.52
C ALA A 180 35.70 -27.47 -13.11
N ARG A 181 36.36 -28.34 -12.33
CA ARG A 181 37.46 -29.22 -12.80
C ARG A 181 37.11 -30.10 -14.00
N LYS A 182 35.83 -30.41 -14.25
CA LYS A 182 35.41 -31.27 -15.38
C LYS A 182 35.05 -30.49 -16.66
N PHE A 183 34.64 -29.22 -16.56
CA PHE A 183 34.02 -28.48 -17.68
C PHE A 183 34.89 -27.36 -18.27
N GLU A 184 35.94 -26.90 -17.58
CA GLU A 184 36.91 -25.95 -18.15
C GLU A 184 37.55 -26.46 -19.46
N LYS A 185 37.68 -27.79 -19.61
CA LYS A 185 38.22 -28.44 -20.81
C LYS A 185 37.35 -28.28 -22.07
N GLN A 186 36.08 -27.89 -21.93
CA GLN A 186 35.14 -27.74 -23.05
C GLN A 186 34.83 -26.28 -23.41
N GLY A 187 35.40 -25.30 -22.68
CA GLY A 187 35.26 -23.87 -23.00
C GLY A 187 33.88 -23.24 -22.74
N ILE A 188 32.89 -24.01 -22.28
CA ILE A 188 31.52 -23.51 -22.03
C ILE A 188 31.37 -23.04 -20.58
N VAL A 189 31.08 -21.76 -20.42
CA VAL A 189 30.97 -21.07 -19.14
C VAL A 189 29.58 -20.41 -19.08
N GLN A 190 28.54 -21.15 -18.62
CA GLN A 190 27.17 -20.65 -18.35
C GLN A 190 26.90 -20.15 -16.89
N ASN A 191 26.97 -18.85 -16.60
CA ASN A 191 26.76 -18.28 -15.26
C ASN A 191 25.81 -17.09 -15.37
N GLY A 192 25.03 -16.87 -14.33
CA GLY A 192 23.95 -15.89 -14.30
C GLY A 192 22.60 -16.57 -14.42
N ILE A 193 21.84 -16.51 -13.33
CA ILE A 193 20.45 -16.96 -13.26
C ILE A 193 19.57 -15.73 -13.09
N LEU A 194 18.57 -15.53 -13.95
CA LEU A 194 17.60 -14.46 -13.83
C LEU A 194 16.22 -15.04 -13.50
N LEU A 195 15.69 -14.69 -12.32
CA LEU A 195 14.35 -15.02 -11.87
C LEU A 195 13.41 -13.86 -12.21
N TYR A 196 12.28 -14.13 -12.87
CA TYR A 196 11.31 -13.07 -13.20
C TYR A 196 9.86 -13.52 -13.00
N GLY A 197 8.90 -12.58 -12.98
CA GLY A 197 7.47 -12.84 -12.79
C GLY A 197 6.84 -12.02 -11.65
N PRO A 198 5.56 -12.22 -11.33
CA PRO A 198 4.84 -11.37 -10.38
C PRO A 198 5.45 -11.35 -8.97
N GLN A 199 5.18 -10.26 -8.23
CA GLN A 199 5.64 -10.06 -6.87
C GLN A 199 5.10 -11.15 -5.93
N GLY A 200 5.86 -11.49 -4.88
CA GLY A 200 5.42 -12.44 -3.87
C GLY A 200 5.44 -13.92 -4.30
N THR A 201 5.98 -14.23 -5.48
CA THR A 201 6.23 -15.60 -5.97
C THR A 201 7.42 -16.31 -5.32
N GLY A 202 8.13 -15.64 -4.40
CA GLY A 202 9.22 -16.24 -3.64
C GLY A 202 10.58 -16.23 -4.35
N LYS A 203 10.85 -15.25 -5.23
CA LYS A 203 12.15 -15.12 -5.93
C LYS A 203 13.33 -15.03 -4.96
N THR A 204 13.23 -14.14 -3.98
CA THR A 204 14.23 -13.95 -2.91
C THR A 204 14.40 -15.21 -2.07
N LEU A 205 13.29 -15.86 -1.68
CA LEU A 205 13.30 -17.09 -0.89
C LEU A 205 13.95 -18.26 -1.66
N LEU A 206 13.68 -18.39 -2.96
CA LEU A 206 14.29 -19.41 -3.81
C LEU A 206 15.81 -19.22 -3.93
N ALA A 207 16.26 -17.97 -4.03
CA ALA A 207 17.69 -17.64 -4.07
C ALA A 207 18.40 -17.98 -2.75
N GLU A 208 17.78 -17.62 -1.63
CA GLU A 208 18.29 -17.95 -0.29
C GLU A 208 18.36 -19.47 -0.09
N ALA A 209 17.30 -20.20 -0.44
CA ALA A 209 17.24 -21.65 -0.37
C ALA A 209 18.29 -22.33 -1.27
N THR A 210 18.57 -21.74 -2.44
CA THR A 210 19.63 -22.21 -3.36
C THR A 210 21.02 -22.11 -2.71
N ALA A 211 21.31 -21.00 -2.03
CA ALA A 211 22.57 -20.84 -1.32
C ALA A 211 22.70 -21.84 -0.17
N GLY A 212 21.62 -22.07 0.59
CA GLY A 212 21.61 -23.03 1.70
C GLY A 212 21.78 -24.48 1.24
N GLU A 213 21.11 -24.87 0.16
CA GLU A 213 21.24 -26.21 -0.43
C GLU A 213 22.65 -26.50 -0.95
N LEU A 214 23.32 -25.49 -1.51
CA LEU A 214 24.67 -25.61 -2.08
C LEU A 214 25.79 -25.32 -1.07
N GLY A 215 25.45 -24.93 0.16
CA GLY A 215 26.40 -24.51 1.19
C GLY A 215 27.24 -23.31 0.75
N LEU A 216 26.63 -22.36 0.03
CA LEU A 216 27.29 -21.13 -0.41
C LEU A 216 27.06 -20.02 0.62
N ASN A 217 28.02 -19.11 0.69
CA ASN A 217 27.82 -17.82 1.31
C ASN A 217 26.74 -17.05 0.53
N TYR A 218 25.73 -16.51 1.20
CA TYR A 218 24.69 -15.73 0.55
C TYR A 218 25.02 -14.25 0.66
N LEU A 219 25.19 -13.56 -0.47
CA LEU A 219 25.42 -12.13 -0.51
C LEU A 219 24.22 -11.44 -1.17
N TYR A 220 23.36 -10.86 -0.34
CA TYR A 220 22.15 -10.16 -0.78
C TYR A 220 22.44 -8.69 -1.10
N VAL A 221 21.96 -8.22 -2.25
CA VAL A 221 22.01 -6.81 -2.67
C VAL A 221 20.67 -6.43 -3.29
N SER A 222 20.00 -5.42 -2.73
CA SER A 222 18.79 -4.83 -3.35
C SER A 222 19.16 -3.79 -4.40
N GLY A 223 18.46 -3.78 -5.53
CA GLY A 223 18.59 -2.79 -6.59
C GLY A 223 18.28 -1.36 -6.12
N VAL A 224 17.40 -1.19 -5.14
CA VAL A 224 17.15 0.12 -4.50
C VAL A 224 18.36 0.57 -3.67
N ALA A 225 18.99 -0.36 -2.95
CA ALA A 225 20.20 -0.06 -2.19
C ALA A 225 21.37 0.32 -3.11
N LEU A 226 21.44 -0.25 -4.31
CA LEU A 226 22.40 0.16 -5.32
C LEU A 226 22.20 1.63 -5.73
N ASN A 227 20.96 2.13 -5.84
CA ASN A 227 20.73 3.55 -6.17
C ASN A 227 20.94 4.50 -4.98
N GLY A 228 20.65 4.05 -3.75
CA GLY A 228 20.66 4.88 -2.54
C GLY A 228 22.05 5.11 -1.92
N MET A 229 23.08 4.38 -2.35
CA MET A 229 24.46 4.59 -1.89
C MET A 229 25.05 5.85 -2.55
N TRP A 230 24.79 6.99 -1.91
CA TRP A 230 25.41 8.31 -2.02
C TRP A 230 25.90 8.68 -3.43
N ILE A 231 25.12 9.57 -4.07
CA ILE A 231 25.41 10.27 -5.33
C ILE A 231 26.91 10.62 -5.40
N GLY A 232 27.69 9.80 -6.12
CA GLY A 232 29.14 9.95 -6.27
C GLY A 232 29.97 8.65 -6.12
N GLU A 233 29.56 7.66 -5.33
CA GLU A 233 30.37 6.45 -5.02
C GLU A 233 29.78 5.12 -5.49
N THR A 234 28.63 5.17 -6.15
CA THR A 234 27.82 4.00 -6.51
C THR A 234 28.56 2.96 -7.36
N GLU A 235 29.37 3.42 -8.31
CA GLU A 235 30.16 2.56 -9.22
C GLU A 235 31.25 1.76 -8.48
N ASN A 236 31.94 2.40 -7.54
CA ASN A 236 32.99 1.75 -6.74
C ASN A 236 32.39 0.70 -5.80
N ASN A 237 31.19 0.95 -5.27
CA ASN A 237 30.49 -0.01 -4.41
C ASN A 237 30.10 -1.27 -5.18
N ILE A 238 29.57 -1.16 -6.41
CA ILE A 238 29.28 -2.33 -7.25
C ILE A 238 30.55 -3.15 -7.48
N ARG A 239 31.66 -2.52 -7.87
CA ARG A 239 32.95 -3.23 -8.04
C ARG A 239 33.39 -3.93 -6.77
N ARG A 240 33.27 -3.26 -5.61
CA ARG A 240 33.66 -3.83 -4.31
C ARG A 240 32.82 -5.06 -3.96
N ILE A 241 31.50 -5.00 -4.13
CA ILE A 241 30.57 -6.11 -3.89
C ILE A 241 30.96 -7.34 -4.72
N PHE A 242 31.14 -7.15 -6.03
CA PHE A 242 31.54 -8.26 -6.92
C PHE A 242 32.92 -8.81 -6.57
N SER A 243 33.88 -7.93 -6.26
CA SER A 243 35.23 -8.35 -5.83
C SER A 243 35.19 -9.16 -4.54
N GLN A 244 34.28 -8.85 -3.62
CA GLN A 244 34.09 -9.58 -2.37
C GLN A 244 33.41 -10.92 -2.62
N ALA A 245 32.35 -10.94 -3.44
CA ALA A 245 31.65 -12.17 -3.80
C ALA A 245 32.59 -13.18 -4.47
N ALA A 246 33.51 -12.71 -5.31
CA ALA A 246 34.48 -13.53 -6.03
C ALA A 246 35.59 -14.15 -5.17
N ARG A 247 35.77 -13.73 -3.90
CA ARG A 247 36.84 -14.25 -3.01
C ARG A 247 36.56 -15.66 -2.48
N GLY A 248 35.32 -16.13 -2.55
CA GLY A 248 34.92 -17.39 -1.93
C GLY A 248 33.78 -18.09 -2.68
N ARG A 249 33.26 -19.16 -2.08
CA ARG A 249 32.09 -19.88 -2.58
C ARG A 249 30.81 -19.12 -2.22
N THR A 250 30.41 -18.20 -3.10
CA THR A 250 29.37 -17.22 -2.82
C THR A 250 28.28 -17.24 -3.89
N LEU A 251 27.02 -17.15 -3.46
CA LEU A 251 25.89 -16.80 -4.30
C LEU A 251 25.64 -15.30 -4.13
N LEU A 252 25.93 -14.51 -5.17
CA LEU A 252 25.59 -13.09 -5.25
C LEU A 252 24.17 -12.97 -5.77
N PHE A 253 23.25 -12.50 -4.92
CA PHE A 253 21.86 -12.27 -5.29
C PHE A 253 21.56 -10.78 -5.43
N LEU A 254 21.12 -10.40 -6.64
CA LEU A 254 20.71 -9.04 -6.97
C LEU A 254 19.18 -8.97 -7.07
N ASP A 255 18.51 -8.44 -6.05
CA ASP A 255 17.05 -8.30 -6.05
C ASP A 255 16.60 -6.97 -6.67
N GLU A 256 15.34 -6.89 -7.13
CA GLU A 256 14.73 -5.67 -7.68
C GLU A 256 15.59 -4.99 -8.78
N LEU A 257 16.11 -5.77 -9.74
CA LEU A 257 16.89 -5.21 -10.86
C LEU A 257 16.08 -4.22 -11.72
N ASP A 258 14.75 -4.35 -11.73
CA ASP A 258 13.83 -3.40 -12.36
C ASP A 258 13.93 -2.00 -11.76
N ALA A 259 14.34 -1.84 -10.49
CA ALA A 259 14.62 -0.52 -9.90
C ALA A 259 15.75 0.24 -10.63
N LEU A 260 16.65 -0.47 -11.32
CA LEU A 260 17.69 0.14 -12.15
C LEU A 260 17.17 0.53 -13.55
N GLY A 261 16.08 -0.10 -14.02
CA GLY A 261 15.50 0.09 -15.35
C GLY A 261 14.29 1.03 -15.40
N ALA A 262 13.47 1.09 -14.34
CA ALA A 262 12.24 1.89 -14.28
C ALA A 262 12.48 3.40 -14.48
N ALA A 263 13.66 3.90 -14.11
CA ALA A 263 14.07 5.28 -14.33
C ALA A 263 14.13 5.67 -15.82
N ARG A 264 14.22 4.72 -16.75
CA ARG A 264 14.18 5.00 -18.20
C ARG A 264 12.77 5.36 -18.69
N GLN A 265 11.71 4.81 -18.08
CA GLN A 265 10.32 5.03 -18.53
C GLN A 265 9.74 6.35 -18.02
N THR A 266 10.21 6.88 -16.89
CA THR A 266 9.75 8.16 -16.33
C THR A 266 10.27 9.40 -17.10
N LEU A 267 11.00 9.20 -18.21
CA LEU A 267 11.78 10.23 -18.90
C LEU A 267 11.33 10.53 -20.35
N THR A 268 10.15 10.08 -20.77
CA THR A 268 9.49 10.64 -21.97
C THR A 268 8.99 12.08 -21.77
N SER A 269 8.96 12.58 -20.53
CA SER A 269 8.77 14.00 -20.22
C SER A 269 10.10 14.75 -20.36
N GLN A 270 10.23 15.43 -21.50
CA GLN A 270 11.30 16.34 -21.90
C GLN A 270 11.62 17.33 -20.77
N THR A 271 12.88 17.36 -20.30
CA THR A 271 13.62 18.50 -19.66
C THR A 271 14.56 18.05 -18.53
N SER A 272 15.67 17.33 -18.81
CA SER A 272 16.81 17.17 -17.84
C SER A 272 18.03 16.47 -18.45
N ILE A 273 18.93 17.21 -19.11
CA ILE A 273 20.13 16.65 -19.77
C ILE A 273 21.25 16.25 -18.76
N GLY A 274 21.13 16.62 -17.48
CA GLY A 274 22.14 16.35 -16.44
C GLY A 274 22.01 15.00 -15.71
N ALA A 275 20.78 14.53 -15.48
CA ALA A 275 20.52 13.26 -14.78
C ALA A 275 20.69 12.02 -15.69
N ASN A 276 20.64 12.21 -17.01
CA ASN A 276 20.68 11.14 -18.02
C ASN A 276 22.00 10.35 -18.09
N ARG A 277 23.12 10.88 -17.55
CA ARG A 277 24.43 10.20 -17.61
C ARG A 277 24.69 9.26 -16.42
N SER A 278 24.28 9.63 -15.21
CA SER A 278 24.63 8.88 -13.99
C SER A 278 23.91 7.52 -13.89
N TYR A 279 22.66 7.42 -14.32
CA TYR A 279 21.88 6.18 -14.25
C TYR A 279 22.29 5.15 -15.32
N ASN A 280 22.57 5.61 -16.55
CA ASN A 280 23.13 4.74 -17.60
C ASN A 280 24.48 4.16 -17.16
N ASN A 281 25.31 4.95 -16.47
CA ASN A 281 26.60 4.48 -15.99
C ASN A 281 26.50 3.35 -14.95
N THR A 282 25.52 3.39 -14.04
CA THR A 282 25.34 2.35 -13.02
C THR A 282 24.98 0.99 -13.65
N THR A 283 24.04 0.99 -14.60
CA THR A 283 23.67 -0.21 -15.36
C THR A 283 24.83 -0.73 -16.21
N ILE A 284 25.59 0.18 -16.86
CA ILE A 284 26.81 -0.19 -17.60
C ILE A 284 27.86 -0.80 -16.68
N GLN A 285 28.08 -0.22 -15.50
CA GLN A 285 29.05 -0.71 -14.53
C GLN A 285 28.64 -2.09 -13.98
N LEU A 286 27.35 -2.31 -13.72
CA LEU A 286 26.84 -3.63 -13.34
C LEU A 286 27.10 -4.67 -14.45
N MET A 287 26.78 -4.32 -15.70
CA MET A 287 27.05 -5.17 -16.87
C MET A 287 28.53 -5.54 -16.97
N GLN A 288 29.43 -4.56 -16.85
CA GLN A 288 30.88 -4.78 -16.86
C GLN A 288 31.34 -5.67 -15.71
N CYS A 289 30.80 -5.49 -14.50
CA CYS A 289 31.13 -6.35 -13.36
C CYS A 289 30.66 -7.79 -13.56
N ILE A 290 29.46 -8.01 -14.11
CA ILE A 290 28.99 -9.35 -14.47
C ILE A 290 29.95 -9.97 -15.49
N ASP A 291 30.29 -9.25 -16.56
CA ASP A 291 31.20 -9.74 -17.61
C ASP A 291 32.60 -10.08 -17.05
N GLN A 292 33.12 -9.27 -16.12
CA GLN A 292 34.43 -9.45 -15.49
C GLN A 292 34.45 -10.63 -14.51
N TYR A 293 33.45 -10.76 -13.64
CA TYR A 293 33.48 -11.70 -12.51
C TYR A 293 32.70 -13.00 -12.75
N ARG A 294 31.91 -13.12 -13.84
CA ARG A 294 31.15 -14.35 -14.12
C ARG A 294 32.00 -15.60 -14.32
N ARG A 295 33.31 -15.44 -14.57
CA ARG A 295 34.28 -16.53 -14.71
C ARG A 295 35.01 -16.85 -13.40
N SER A 296 34.78 -16.08 -12.33
CA SER A 296 35.43 -16.31 -11.04
C SER A 296 35.01 -17.66 -10.46
N PRO A 297 35.98 -18.49 -10.01
CA PRO A 297 35.67 -19.81 -9.49
C PRO A 297 34.89 -19.69 -8.18
N GLY A 298 33.81 -20.45 -8.05
CA GLY A 298 32.98 -20.46 -6.84
C GLY A 298 31.94 -19.34 -6.73
N LEU A 299 31.88 -18.40 -7.69
CA LEU A 299 30.87 -17.35 -7.72
C LEU A 299 29.67 -17.75 -8.59
N LEU A 300 28.50 -17.83 -7.96
CA LEU A 300 27.21 -17.98 -8.65
C LEU A 300 26.47 -16.64 -8.63
N ILE A 301 26.11 -16.12 -9.80
CA ILE A 301 25.34 -14.87 -9.91
C ILE A 301 23.87 -15.21 -10.13
N MET A 302 23.00 -14.66 -9.30
CA MET A 302 21.56 -14.77 -9.43
C MET A 302 20.92 -13.39 -9.29
N ALA A 303 19.86 -13.13 -10.05
CA ALA A 303 19.13 -11.87 -9.99
C ALA A 303 17.62 -12.08 -10.06
N ALA A 304 16.85 -11.12 -9.54
CA ALA A 304 15.40 -11.13 -9.59
C ALA A 304 14.82 -9.80 -10.12
N THR A 305 13.70 -9.90 -10.86
CA THR A 305 12.93 -8.76 -11.36
C THR A 305 11.43 -9.08 -11.37
N ASN A 306 10.56 -8.09 -11.19
CA ASN A 306 9.11 -8.33 -11.33
C ASN A 306 8.68 -8.35 -12.80
N SER A 307 9.32 -7.52 -13.62
CA SER A 307 9.08 -7.45 -15.06
C SER A 307 10.37 -7.67 -15.83
N LEU A 308 10.33 -8.57 -16.82
CA LEU A 308 11.46 -8.78 -17.73
C LEU A 308 11.58 -7.60 -18.71
N ASP A 309 10.44 -7.02 -19.11
CA ASP A 309 10.36 -5.97 -20.13
C ASP A 309 10.92 -4.62 -19.64
N SER A 310 11.00 -4.41 -18.32
CA SER A 310 11.59 -3.21 -17.74
C SER A 310 13.11 -3.22 -17.69
N LEU A 311 13.76 -4.37 -17.92
CA LEU A 311 15.22 -4.49 -17.90
C LEU A 311 15.85 -4.09 -19.24
N ASP A 312 17.10 -3.60 -19.21
CA ASP A 312 17.84 -3.31 -20.43
C ASP A 312 18.04 -4.61 -21.24
N PRO A 313 17.67 -4.66 -22.53
CA PRO A 313 17.89 -5.83 -23.38
C PRO A 313 19.33 -6.32 -23.39
N ALA A 314 20.32 -5.44 -23.18
CA ALA A 314 21.73 -5.80 -23.07
C ALA A 314 22.03 -6.67 -21.85
N LEU A 315 21.32 -6.52 -20.72
CA LEU A 315 21.47 -7.39 -19.55
C LEU A 315 20.93 -8.79 -19.80
N ILE A 316 19.87 -8.92 -20.62
CA ILE A 316 19.16 -10.17 -20.89
C ILE A 316 19.89 -11.03 -21.93
N ARG A 317 20.90 -10.49 -22.62
CA ARG A 317 21.66 -11.24 -23.64
C ARG A 317 22.41 -12.43 -23.04
N ASP A 318 22.51 -13.47 -23.85
CA ASP A 318 23.30 -14.66 -23.53
C ASP A 318 24.75 -14.24 -23.33
N GLY A 319 25.37 -14.74 -22.26
CA GLY A 319 26.66 -14.25 -21.77
C GLY A 319 26.58 -13.37 -20.52
N ARG A 320 25.40 -13.09 -19.98
CA ARG A 320 25.24 -12.41 -18.67
C ARG A 320 24.32 -13.16 -17.75
N PHE A 321 23.08 -13.38 -18.19
CA PHE A 321 22.11 -14.25 -17.54
C PHE A 321 21.74 -15.36 -18.51
N ASP A 322 22.46 -16.48 -18.43
CA ASP A 322 22.30 -17.60 -19.34
C ASP A 322 21.04 -18.43 -19.05
N LEU A 323 20.63 -18.51 -17.77
CA LEU A 323 19.42 -19.21 -17.36
C LEU A 323 18.35 -18.21 -16.93
N LYS A 324 17.21 -18.22 -17.61
CA LYS A 324 16.06 -17.33 -17.34
C LYS A 324 14.90 -18.20 -16.88
N ILE A 325 14.42 -17.96 -15.65
CA ILE A 325 13.35 -18.73 -15.03
C ILE A 325 12.19 -17.82 -14.70
N ARG A 326 11.04 -18.10 -15.31
CA ARG A 326 9.78 -17.47 -14.95
C ARG A 326 9.18 -18.17 -13.74
N LEU A 327 8.87 -17.41 -12.70
CA LEU A 327 8.09 -17.86 -11.55
C LEU A 327 6.70 -17.27 -11.67
N ASP A 328 5.73 -18.11 -12.00
CA ASP A 328 4.31 -17.76 -12.05
C ASP A 328 3.61 -18.00 -10.70
N LEU A 329 2.31 -17.69 -10.64
CA LEU A 329 1.50 -18.02 -9.49
C LEU A 329 1.38 -19.55 -9.34
N PRO A 330 1.43 -20.08 -8.11
CA PRO A 330 1.48 -21.52 -7.87
C PRO A 330 0.17 -22.22 -8.26
N THR A 331 0.30 -23.39 -8.86
CA THR A 331 -0.80 -24.33 -9.12
C THR A 331 -1.42 -24.86 -7.83
N GLU A 332 -2.58 -25.53 -7.89
CA GLU A 332 -3.21 -26.14 -6.70
C GLU A 332 -2.26 -27.12 -6.00
N SER A 333 -1.54 -27.94 -6.76
CA SER A 333 -0.57 -28.91 -6.22
C SER A 333 0.58 -28.19 -5.51
N GLU A 334 1.13 -27.14 -6.11
CA GLU A 334 2.21 -26.35 -5.51
C GLU A 334 1.74 -25.56 -4.28
N ARG A 335 0.51 -25.01 -4.30
CA ARG A 335 -0.07 -24.36 -3.11
C ARG A 335 -0.22 -25.32 -1.95
N ARG A 336 -0.59 -26.59 -2.21
CA ARG A 336 -0.62 -27.64 -1.19
C ARG A 336 0.76 -27.84 -0.56
N GLN A 337 1.80 -27.91 -1.39
CA GLN A 337 3.18 -28.05 -0.90
C GLN A 337 3.65 -26.82 -0.12
N ILE A 338 3.33 -25.61 -0.59
CA ILE A 338 3.65 -24.35 0.10
C ILE A 338 2.96 -24.29 1.47
N LEU A 339 1.65 -24.57 1.51
CA LEU A 339 0.89 -24.62 2.77
C LEU A 339 1.46 -25.68 3.71
N ALA A 340 1.80 -26.86 3.22
CA ALA A 340 2.42 -27.91 4.03
C ALA A 340 3.75 -27.43 4.66
N ALA A 341 4.62 -26.78 3.89
CA ALA A 341 5.88 -26.23 4.39
C ALA A 341 5.64 -25.13 5.46
N LEU A 342 4.67 -24.24 5.22
CA LEU A 342 4.32 -23.17 6.16
C LEU A 342 3.72 -23.70 7.46
N LEU A 343 2.83 -24.70 7.38
CA LEU A 343 2.19 -25.34 8.53
C LEU A 343 3.18 -26.18 9.34
N ALA A 344 4.11 -26.88 8.68
CA ALA A 344 5.17 -27.64 9.34
C ALA A 344 6.05 -26.75 10.22
N LYS A 345 6.40 -25.54 9.74
CA LYS A 345 7.14 -24.53 10.51
C LYS A 345 6.40 -24.04 11.76
N ARG A 346 5.08 -24.25 11.83
CA ARG A 346 4.21 -23.84 12.94
C ARG A 346 3.73 -25.03 13.79
N ASN A 347 4.25 -26.24 13.54
CA ASN A 347 3.82 -27.49 14.19
C ASN A 347 2.30 -27.70 14.12
N ALA A 348 1.64 -27.28 13.03
CA ALA A 348 0.22 -27.48 12.85
C ALA A 348 -0.06 -28.93 12.43
N SER A 349 -1.11 -29.54 13.00
CA SER A 349 -1.43 -30.97 12.79
C SER A 349 -2.64 -31.24 11.89
N PHE A 350 -3.17 -30.22 11.19
CA PHE A 350 -4.37 -30.34 10.37
C PHE A 350 -4.05 -30.46 8.87
N SER A 351 -5.03 -30.98 8.11
CA SER A 351 -4.91 -31.31 6.68
C SER A 351 -4.83 -30.04 5.81
N VAL A 352 -3.96 -30.05 4.80
CA VAL A 352 -3.77 -28.93 3.85
C VAL A 352 -4.71 -29.00 2.65
N GLU A 353 -5.28 -30.18 2.40
CA GLU A 353 -6.14 -30.49 1.26
C GLU A 353 -7.34 -29.54 1.12
N PRO A 354 -8.06 -29.17 2.20
CA PRO A 354 -9.18 -28.24 2.11
C PRO A 354 -8.76 -26.82 1.70
N TRP A 355 -7.49 -26.46 1.89
CA TRP A 355 -6.99 -25.08 1.78
C TRP A 355 -6.33 -24.76 0.45
N ALA A 356 -5.87 -25.77 -0.30
CA ALA A 356 -5.20 -25.56 -1.59
C ALA A 356 -6.14 -25.02 -2.69
N ARG A 357 -7.41 -25.43 -2.69
CA ARG A 357 -8.42 -25.00 -3.69
C ARG A 357 -9.00 -23.60 -3.40
N PRO A 358 -9.44 -23.27 -2.18
CA PRO A 358 -9.99 -21.94 -1.88
C PRO A 358 -8.97 -20.82 -2.02
N THR A 359 -7.68 -21.12 -1.90
CA THR A 359 -6.58 -20.17 -2.05
C THR A 359 -6.09 -20.02 -3.51
N SER A 360 -6.97 -20.30 -4.49
CA SER A 360 -6.62 -20.11 -5.90
C SER A 360 -6.18 -18.68 -6.20
N GLY A 361 -5.12 -18.53 -7.00
CA GLY A 361 -4.53 -17.23 -7.31
C GLY A 361 -3.68 -16.62 -6.19
N TYR A 362 -3.58 -17.24 -5.01
CA TYR A 362 -2.74 -16.71 -3.93
C TYR A 362 -1.26 -16.93 -4.27
N SER A 363 -0.47 -15.86 -4.14
CA SER A 363 0.98 -15.95 -4.16
C SER A 363 1.51 -16.63 -2.88
N PRO A 364 2.70 -17.25 -2.91
CA PRO A 364 3.37 -17.76 -1.71
C PRO A 364 3.44 -16.74 -0.57
N ALA A 365 3.70 -15.47 -0.87
CA ALA A 365 3.69 -14.40 0.12
C ALA A 365 2.30 -14.19 0.75
N LYS A 366 1.22 -14.26 -0.05
CA LYS A 366 -0.16 -14.15 0.43
C LYS A 366 -0.57 -15.36 1.27
N LEU A 367 -0.14 -16.57 0.89
CA LEU A 367 -0.32 -17.78 1.70
C LEU A 367 0.41 -17.68 3.04
N ASN A 368 1.65 -17.19 3.05
CA ASN A 368 2.39 -16.94 4.29
C ASN A 368 1.67 -15.90 5.17
N ALA A 369 1.20 -14.80 4.59
CA ALA A 369 0.44 -13.80 5.32
C ALA A 369 -0.88 -14.34 5.91
N LEU A 370 -1.55 -15.25 5.20
CA LEU A 370 -2.75 -15.95 5.70
C LEU A 370 -2.41 -16.82 6.92
N VAL A 371 -1.36 -17.64 6.83
CA VAL A 371 -0.91 -18.51 7.93
C VAL A 371 -0.40 -17.69 9.11
N ASP A 372 0.37 -16.63 8.88
CA ASP A 372 0.86 -15.74 9.93
C ASP A 372 -0.30 -15.03 10.66
N ARG A 373 -1.33 -14.60 9.93
CA ARG A 373 -2.54 -14.03 10.54
C ARG A 373 -3.28 -15.08 11.37
N ALA A 374 -3.46 -16.27 10.84
CA ALA A 374 -4.11 -17.37 11.54
C ALA A 374 -3.35 -17.74 12.83
N ALA A 375 -2.01 -17.77 12.77
CA ALA A 375 -1.17 -17.96 13.95
C ALA A 375 -1.31 -16.81 14.96
N SER A 376 -1.44 -15.57 14.50
CA SER A 376 -1.66 -14.43 15.40
C SER A 376 -3.02 -14.48 16.10
N LEU A 377 -4.07 -14.97 15.43
CA LEU A 377 -5.39 -15.20 16.04
C LEU A 377 -5.33 -16.32 17.09
N ALA A 378 -4.64 -17.42 16.79
CA ALA A 378 -4.42 -18.51 17.74
C ALA A 378 -3.69 -18.00 19.00
N LEU A 379 -2.63 -17.20 18.80
CA LEU A 379 -1.87 -16.60 19.90
C LEU A 379 -2.72 -15.64 20.74
N ALA A 380 -3.54 -14.80 20.11
CA ALA A 380 -4.45 -13.88 20.79
C ALA A 380 -5.52 -14.61 21.62
N ALA A 381 -5.99 -15.76 21.12
CA ALA A 381 -6.92 -16.63 21.84
C ALA A 381 -6.26 -17.49 22.93
N GLY A 382 -4.93 -17.57 22.97
CA GLY A 382 -4.20 -18.46 23.88
C GLY A 382 -4.34 -19.95 23.54
N GLU A 383 -4.66 -20.27 22.28
CA GLU A 383 -4.95 -21.62 21.82
C GLU A 383 -3.85 -22.14 20.88
N PRO A 384 -3.62 -23.46 20.80
CA PRO A 384 -2.72 -24.02 19.80
C PRO A 384 -3.28 -23.78 18.39
N PHE A 385 -2.38 -23.66 17.43
CA PHE A 385 -2.74 -23.37 16.05
C PHE A 385 -3.52 -24.52 15.41
N ARG A 386 -4.80 -24.27 15.13
CA ARG A 386 -5.79 -25.19 14.58
C ARG A 386 -6.43 -24.63 13.32
N GLU A 387 -7.11 -25.50 12.58
CA GLU A 387 -7.79 -25.18 11.33
C GLU A 387 -8.80 -24.01 11.46
N LYS A 388 -9.51 -23.91 12.59
CA LYS A 388 -10.47 -22.82 12.86
C LYS A 388 -9.87 -21.42 12.71
N HIS A 389 -8.60 -21.22 13.09
CA HIS A 389 -7.95 -19.92 12.99
C HIS A 389 -7.57 -19.59 11.55
N LEU A 390 -7.29 -20.62 10.74
CA LEU A 390 -7.03 -20.46 9.31
C LEU A 390 -8.32 -20.06 8.60
N GLU A 391 -9.45 -20.61 9.01
CA GLU A 391 -10.79 -20.29 8.52
C GLU A 391 -11.22 -18.86 8.89
N GLU A 392 -11.01 -18.47 10.14
CA GLU A 392 -11.22 -17.10 10.61
C GLU A 392 -10.31 -16.10 9.88
N ALA A 393 -9.01 -16.43 9.76
CA ALA A 393 -8.06 -15.60 9.03
C ALA A 393 -8.43 -15.50 7.55
N PHE A 394 -8.89 -16.58 6.91
CA PHE A 394 -9.30 -16.59 5.51
C PHE A 394 -10.56 -15.75 5.30
N GLY A 395 -11.56 -15.87 6.18
CA GLY A 395 -12.74 -15.01 6.20
C GLY A 395 -12.38 -13.53 6.36
N ALA A 396 -11.40 -13.23 7.21
CA ALA A 396 -10.86 -11.87 7.38
C ALA A 396 -9.87 -11.45 6.28
N SER A 397 -9.41 -12.36 5.41
CA SER A 397 -8.47 -12.09 4.32
C SER A 397 -9.16 -11.53 3.07
N GLY A 398 -10.49 -11.57 3.01
CA GLY A 398 -11.29 -10.94 1.96
C GLY A 398 -11.31 -9.41 2.05
N GLY A 399 -10.49 -8.77 1.21
CA GLY A 399 -10.67 -7.37 0.75
C GLY A 399 -9.99 -6.28 1.59
N LYS A 400 -8.74 -5.95 1.26
CA LYS A 400 -8.13 -4.65 1.61
C LYS A 400 -8.53 -3.54 0.62
N ASP A 401 -8.82 -3.91 -0.63
CA ASP A 401 -9.45 -3.04 -1.63
C ASP A 401 -10.98 -3.21 -1.59
N ARG A 402 -11.58 -2.90 -0.45
CA ARG A 402 -13.00 -2.53 -0.44
C ARG A 402 -12.99 -1.01 -0.59
N PRO A 403 -13.51 -0.40 -1.68
CA PRO A 403 -14.22 0.85 -1.45
C PRO A 403 -15.21 0.53 -0.32
N LEU A 404 -15.28 1.38 0.71
CA LEU A 404 -16.15 1.19 1.89
C LEU A 404 -17.60 1.03 1.43
N ILE A 405 -17.98 -0.19 1.07
CA ILE A 405 -19.31 -0.52 0.61
C ILE A 405 -20.07 -0.89 1.85
N GLN A 406 -21.18 -0.19 2.07
CA GLN A 406 -22.16 -0.58 3.06
C GLN A 406 -22.62 -2.01 2.73
N PRO A 407 -22.46 -2.98 3.66
CA PRO A 407 -22.87 -4.35 3.42
C PRO A 407 -24.37 -4.35 3.13
N VAL A 408 -24.76 -5.01 2.05
CA VAL A 408 -26.17 -5.13 1.63
C VAL A 408 -26.65 -6.52 2.01
N GLN A 409 -27.80 -6.62 2.66
CA GLN A 409 -28.43 -7.90 2.99
C GLN A 409 -29.61 -8.19 2.08
N TRP A 410 -30.13 -9.42 2.13
CA TRP A 410 -31.27 -9.83 1.30
C TRP A 410 -32.53 -9.02 1.63
N GLU A 411 -32.67 -8.59 2.89
CA GLU A 411 -33.77 -7.74 3.36
C GLU A 411 -33.69 -6.34 2.77
N ASP A 412 -32.51 -5.93 2.30
CA ASP A 412 -32.32 -4.64 1.66
C ASP A 412 -32.73 -4.63 0.18
N LEU A 413 -32.70 -5.79 -0.46
CA LEU A 413 -32.99 -5.92 -1.87
C LEU A 413 -34.49 -6.11 -2.10
N ILE A 414 -35.06 -5.25 -2.95
CA ILE A 414 -36.47 -5.30 -3.32
C ILE A 414 -36.54 -5.59 -4.82
N VAL A 415 -36.66 -6.88 -5.13
CA VAL A 415 -36.74 -7.41 -6.50
C VAL A 415 -37.86 -8.44 -6.58
N GLU A 416 -38.28 -8.77 -7.80
CA GLU A 416 -39.25 -9.84 -8.02
C GLU A 416 -38.75 -11.19 -7.48
N PRO A 417 -39.64 -12.04 -6.93
CA PRO A 417 -39.24 -13.32 -6.32
C PRO A 417 -38.43 -14.22 -7.27
N ALA A 418 -38.76 -14.21 -8.56
CA ALA A 418 -38.03 -14.96 -9.58
C ALA A 418 -36.55 -14.51 -9.69
N VAL A 419 -36.30 -13.20 -9.65
CA VAL A 419 -34.95 -12.63 -9.68
C VAL A 419 -34.20 -12.94 -8.38
N GLU A 420 -34.90 -12.90 -7.23
CA GLU A 420 -34.30 -13.27 -5.94
C GLU A 420 -33.86 -14.75 -5.92
N GLU A 421 -34.70 -15.66 -6.44
CA GLU A 421 -34.38 -17.08 -6.54
C GLU A 421 -33.17 -17.35 -7.45
N GLU A 422 -33.13 -16.71 -8.62
CA GLU A 422 -32.00 -16.79 -9.55
C GLU A 422 -30.71 -16.26 -8.89
N MET A 423 -30.81 -15.17 -8.13
CA MET A 423 -29.67 -14.63 -7.38
C MET A 423 -29.22 -15.51 -6.24
N ARG A 424 -30.14 -16.15 -5.52
CA ARG A 424 -29.79 -17.13 -4.48
C ARG A 424 -29.12 -18.35 -5.10
N LEU A 425 -29.55 -18.80 -6.27
CA LEU A 425 -28.90 -19.87 -7.02
C LEU A 425 -27.48 -19.46 -7.42
N LEU A 426 -27.29 -18.26 -7.96
CA LEU A 426 -25.97 -17.74 -8.32
C LEU A 426 -25.05 -17.64 -7.10
N VAL A 427 -25.54 -17.11 -5.97
CA VAL A 427 -24.77 -17.05 -4.72
C VAL A 427 -24.38 -18.45 -4.24
N ARG A 428 -25.28 -19.44 -4.34
CA ARG A 428 -24.96 -20.85 -4.03
C ARG A 428 -23.87 -21.37 -4.98
N GLN A 429 -23.99 -21.16 -6.28
CA GLN A 429 -22.97 -21.57 -7.26
C GLN A 429 -21.61 -20.91 -6.99
N LEU A 430 -21.59 -19.62 -6.66
CA LEU A 430 -20.37 -18.87 -6.35
C LEU A 430 -19.75 -19.23 -5.00
N LYS A 431 -20.56 -19.74 -4.06
CA LYS A 431 -20.12 -20.27 -2.75
C LYS A 431 -19.62 -21.72 -2.85
N ILE A 432 -20.18 -22.52 -3.77
CA ILE A 432 -19.70 -23.88 -4.03
C ILE A 432 -18.28 -23.79 -4.58
N ARG A 433 -17.32 -23.97 -3.69
CA ARG A 433 -15.91 -23.69 -3.95
C ARG A 433 -15.14 -24.84 -4.60
N THR A 434 -15.78 -25.91 -5.08
CA THR A 434 -15.30 -26.90 -6.09
C THR A 434 -16.12 -28.20 -6.03
N GLY A 435 -16.24 -28.93 -7.16
CA GLY A 435 -16.63 -30.35 -7.21
C GLY A 435 -17.99 -30.67 -7.85
N ALA A 436 -18.86 -29.69 -8.05
CA ALA A 436 -20.06 -29.89 -8.85
C ALA A 436 -19.72 -29.84 -10.34
N LEU A 437 -20.36 -30.69 -11.17
CA LEU A 437 -20.34 -30.62 -12.64
C LEU A 437 -20.91 -29.30 -13.20
N VAL A 438 -21.31 -28.37 -12.34
CA VAL A 438 -21.97 -27.13 -12.71
C VAL A 438 -20.90 -26.06 -12.96
N PRO A 439 -20.75 -25.56 -14.19
CA PRO A 439 -19.81 -24.49 -14.49
C PRO A 439 -20.18 -23.23 -13.71
N VAL A 440 -19.20 -22.64 -13.02
CA VAL A 440 -19.38 -21.33 -12.40
C VAL A 440 -19.35 -20.28 -13.50
N PRO A 441 -20.35 -19.38 -13.59
CA PRO A 441 -20.36 -18.36 -14.63
C PRO A 441 -19.21 -17.38 -14.42
N THR A 442 -18.52 -17.05 -15.52
CA THR A 442 -17.44 -16.07 -15.54
C THR A 442 -17.96 -14.63 -15.58
N GLY A 443 -19.20 -14.44 -16.06
CA GLY A 443 -19.83 -13.13 -16.08
C GLY A 443 -21.35 -13.13 -16.00
N VAL A 444 -21.89 -12.11 -15.36
CA VAL A 444 -23.32 -11.86 -15.14
C VAL A 444 -23.67 -10.47 -15.67
N LEU A 445 -24.67 -10.38 -16.53
CA LEU A 445 -25.19 -9.12 -17.04
C LEU A 445 -26.53 -8.79 -16.35
N LEU A 446 -26.58 -7.66 -15.66
CA LEU A 446 -27.76 -7.09 -15.03
C LEU A 446 -28.37 -6.06 -16.00
N ALA A 447 -29.54 -6.35 -16.54
CA ALA A 447 -30.24 -5.49 -17.50
C ALA A 447 -31.55 -4.93 -16.91
N GLY A 448 -32.04 -3.82 -17.46
CA GLY A 448 -33.39 -3.30 -17.17
C GLY A 448 -33.42 -1.78 -16.95
N PRO A 449 -34.55 -1.19 -16.54
CA PRO A 449 -34.69 0.26 -16.41
C PRO A 449 -33.69 0.89 -15.41
N PRO A 450 -33.36 2.19 -15.58
CA PRO A 450 -32.54 2.92 -14.61
C PRO A 450 -33.23 2.97 -13.23
N GLY A 451 -32.44 3.08 -12.16
CA GLY A 451 -32.99 3.22 -10.80
C GLY A 451 -33.58 1.94 -10.18
N THR A 452 -33.40 0.78 -10.83
CA THR A 452 -33.85 -0.54 -10.33
C THR A 452 -32.89 -1.23 -9.36
N GLY A 453 -31.80 -0.56 -8.95
CA GLY A 453 -30.88 -1.07 -7.94
C GLY A 453 -29.85 -2.10 -8.45
N LYS A 454 -29.49 -2.08 -9.74
CA LYS A 454 -28.46 -2.98 -10.32
C LYS A 454 -27.14 -2.95 -9.55
N THR A 455 -26.69 -1.75 -9.18
CA THR A 455 -25.50 -1.54 -8.35
C THR A 455 -25.67 -2.14 -6.94
N MET A 456 -26.88 -2.10 -6.37
CA MET A 456 -27.18 -2.72 -5.07
C MET A 456 -27.14 -4.25 -5.15
N ILE A 457 -27.62 -4.85 -6.25
CA ILE A 457 -27.53 -6.29 -6.50
C ILE A 457 -26.06 -6.73 -6.61
N ALA A 458 -25.24 -6.01 -7.35
CA ALA A 458 -23.82 -6.32 -7.47
C ALA A 458 -23.10 -6.26 -6.09
N ARG A 459 -23.47 -5.28 -5.25
CA ARG A 459 -22.97 -5.16 -3.87
C ARG A 459 -23.46 -6.30 -2.96
N LEU A 460 -24.72 -6.72 -3.12
CA LEU A 460 -25.26 -7.88 -2.42
C LEU A 460 -24.46 -9.15 -2.78
N LEU A 461 -24.22 -9.39 -4.07
CA LEU A 461 -23.40 -10.53 -4.52
C LEU A 461 -22.01 -10.52 -3.87
N ALA A 462 -21.35 -9.37 -3.84
CA ALA A 462 -20.04 -9.22 -3.18
C ALA A 462 -20.11 -9.54 -1.68
N THR A 463 -21.13 -9.01 -1.00
CA THR A 463 -21.33 -9.20 0.45
C THR A 463 -21.61 -10.66 0.77
N GLN A 464 -22.57 -11.27 0.07
CA GLN A 464 -23.01 -12.65 0.31
C GLN A 464 -21.92 -13.67 -0.04
N THR A 465 -21.08 -13.40 -1.04
CA THR A 465 -19.99 -14.29 -1.45
C THR A 465 -18.64 -13.97 -0.79
N SER A 466 -18.57 -12.91 0.02
CA SER A 466 -17.33 -12.44 0.67
C SER A 466 -16.19 -12.21 -0.32
N ARG A 467 -16.49 -11.58 -1.45
CA ARG A 467 -15.53 -11.29 -2.54
C ARG A 467 -15.07 -9.84 -2.49
N SER A 468 -13.82 -9.60 -2.90
CA SER A 468 -13.32 -8.24 -3.16
C SER A 468 -14.15 -7.59 -4.28
N PHE A 469 -14.47 -6.30 -4.19
CA PHE A 469 -15.37 -5.65 -5.15
C PHE A 469 -14.70 -4.42 -5.77
N TYR A 470 -14.57 -4.45 -7.10
CA TYR A 470 -13.96 -3.41 -7.91
C TYR A 470 -15.04 -2.73 -8.75
N PRO A 471 -15.63 -1.60 -8.31
CA PRO A 471 -16.50 -0.80 -9.15
C PRO A 471 -15.67 -0.09 -10.20
N VAL A 472 -16.17 -0.07 -11.42
CA VAL A 472 -15.52 0.50 -12.59
C VAL A 472 -16.57 1.27 -13.37
N THR A 473 -16.31 2.55 -13.56
CA THR A 473 -17.10 3.40 -14.45
C THR A 473 -16.30 3.76 -15.70
N ALA A 474 -16.98 4.24 -16.75
CA ALA A 474 -16.31 4.73 -17.95
C ALA A 474 -15.30 5.86 -17.64
N ALA A 475 -15.63 6.74 -16.69
CA ALA A 475 -14.76 7.84 -16.27
C ALA A 475 -13.47 7.37 -15.58
N ASP A 476 -13.51 6.26 -14.84
CA ASP A 476 -12.32 5.73 -14.15
C ASP A 476 -11.25 5.22 -15.13
N LEU A 477 -11.71 4.64 -16.24
CA LEU A 477 -10.85 4.00 -17.23
C LEU A 477 -10.43 4.96 -18.34
N LEU A 478 -11.31 5.84 -18.79
CA LEU A 478 -11.05 6.82 -19.86
C LEU A 478 -10.37 8.07 -19.28
N GLY A 479 -9.10 7.93 -18.89
CA GLY A 479 -8.27 9.05 -18.44
C GLY A 479 -7.92 10.02 -19.57
N SER A 480 -7.42 11.21 -19.23
CA SER A 480 -7.06 12.28 -20.18
C SER A 480 -5.74 12.05 -20.94
N GLY A 481 -4.97 11.01 -20.63
CA GLY A 481 -3.65 10.71 -21.24
C GLY A 481 -3.69 9.61 -22.30
N GLN A 482 -2.97 9.80 -23.40
CA GLN A 482 -2.87 8.82 -24.50
C GLN A 482 -2.18 7.52 -24.03
N GLY A 483 -2.90 6.39 -24.02
CA GLY A 483 -2.38 5.07 -23.65
C GLY A 483 -2.53 4.66 -22.18
N ASP A 484 -2.90 5.59 -21.29
CA ASP A 484 -3.09 5.29 -19.86
C ASP A 484 -4.29 4.38 -19.58
N SER A 485 -5.35 4.49 -20.39
CA SER A 485 -6.60 3.72 -20.22
C SER A 485 -6.38 2.20 -20.33
N VAL A 486 -5.54 1.77 -21.27
CA VAL A 486 -5.21 0.36 -21.51
C VAL A 486 -4.39 -0.20 -20.36
N LYS A 487 -3.42 0.58 -19.86
CA LYS A 487 -2.58 0.20 -18.72
C LYS A 487 -3.41 0.09 -17.43
N ARG A 488 -4.27 1.06 -17.15
CA ARG A 488 -5.19 1.04 -16.00
C ARG A 488 -6.10 -0.18 -16.02
N LEU A 489 -6.61 -0.54 -17.20
CA LEU A 489 -7.43 -1.73 -17.36
C LEU A 489 -6.63 -3.01 -17.05
N ALA A 490 -5.43 -3.15 -17.61
CA ALA A 490 -4.58 -4.29 -17.33
C ALA A 490 -4.22 -4.39 -15.83
N GLU A 491 -3.91 -3.25 -15.19
CA GLU A 491 -3.64 -3.17 -13.75
C GLU A 491 -4.86 -3.54 -12.91
N LEU A 492 -6.06 -3.10 -13.29
CA LEU A 492 -7.31 -3.45 -12.62
C LEU A 492 -7.53 -4.97 -12.62
N PHE A 493 -7.40 -5.62 -13.79
CA PHE A 493 -7.56 -7.07 -13.90
C PHE A 493 -6.46 -7.82 -13.13
N ALA A 494 -5.22 -7.32 -13.15
CA ALA A 494 -4.13 -7.89 -12.36
C ALA A 494 -4.42 -7.82 -10.85
N ARG A 495 -4.85 -6.65 -10.36
CA ARG A 495 -5.27 -6.46 -8.95
C ARG A 495 -6.45 -7.34 -8.58
N ALA A 496 -7.47 -7.42 -9.42
CA ALA A 496 -8.63 -8.28 -9.18
C ALA A 496 -8.25 -9.76 -9.09
N LYS A 497 -7.31 -10.22 -9.93
CA LYS A 497 -6.75 -11.58 -9.88
C LYS A 497 -5.92 -11.79 -8.59
N GLU A 498 -5.11 -10.81 -8.20
CA GLU A 498 -4.30 -10.86 -6.97
C GLU A 498 -5.18 -10.92 -5.70
N HIS A 499 -6.28 -10.17 -5.69
CA HIS A 499 -7.24 -10.08 -4.59
C HIS A 499 -8.43 -11.03 -4.73
N SER A 500 -8.27 -12.07 -5.55
CA SER A 500 -9.22 -13.18 -5.69
C SER A 500 -9.52 -13.86 -4.33
N PRO A 501 -10.77 -14.31 -4.08
CA PRO A 501 -11.93 -14.23 -4.96
C PRO A 501 -12.50 -12.80 -5.05
N SER A 502 -12.76 -12.33 -6.26
CA SER A 502 -13.14 -10.93 -6.53
C SER A 502 -14.29 -10.81 -7.53
N ILE A 503 -14.90 -9.62 -7.55
CA ILE A 503 -15.93 -9.18 -8.49
C ILE A 503 -15.44 -7.89 -9.13
N ILE A 504 -15.40 -7.85 -10.46
CA ILE A 504 -15.22 -6.62 -11.23
C ILE A 504 -16.61 -6.18 -11.69
N PHE A 505 -17.06 -5.05 -11.18
CA PHE A 505 -18.38 -4.48 -11.50
C PHE A 505 -18.23 -3.33 -12.49
N PHE A 506 -18.72 -3.53 -13.70
CA PHE A 506 -18.83 -2.48 -14.72
C PHE A 506 -20.21 -1.84 -14.63
N ASP A 507 -20.26 -0.60 -14.14
CA ASP A 507 -21.49 0.20 -14.21
C ASP A 507 -21.59 0.86 -15.60
N GLU A 508 -22.82 1.05 -16.09
CA GLU A 508 -23.08 1.62 -17.42
C GLU A 508 -22.23 0.97 -18.54
N LEU A 509 -22.33 -0.36 -18.63
CA LEU A 509 -21.52 -1.16 -19.56
C LEU A 509 -21.69 -0.70 -21.02
N ASP A 510 -22.85 -0.14 -21.38
CA ASP A 510 -23.13 0.47 -22.68
C ASP A 510 -22.36 1.76 -22.96
N GLY A 511 -21.93 2.48 -21.92
CA GLY A 511 -20.98 3.59 -22.07
C GLY A 511 -19.56 3.13 -22.40
N LEU A 512 -19.17 1.93 -21.93
CA LEU A 512 -17.85 1.34 -22.20
C LEU A 512 -17.80 0.53 -23.50
N PHE A 513 -18.92 -0.11 -23.87
CA PHE A 513 -18.98 -1.11 -24.93
C PHE A 513 -20.20 -0.98 -25.85
N GLY A 514 -20.61 0.26 -26.14
CA GLY A 514 -21.74 0.55 -27.03
C GLY A 514 -21.47 0.19 -28.51
N SER A 515 -22.50 -0.27 -29.21
CA SER A 515 -22.49 -0.70 -30.61
C SER A 515 -22.54 0.45 -31.61
N THR A 516 -22.85 1.67 -31.16
CA THR A 516 -22.90 2.87 -32.00
C THR A 516 -21.50 3.46 -32.19
N HIS A 517 -20.68 2.75 -32.96
CA HIS A 517 -19.28 3.08 -33.28
C HIS A 517 -19.12 4.15 -34.37
N THR A 518 -20.14 4.97 -34.65
CA THR A 518 -20.12 5.81 -35.87
C THR A 518 -19.22 7.04 -35.78
N PHE A 519 -18.77 7.46 -34.58
CA PHE A 519 -17.91 8.65 -34.41
C PHE A 519 -16.97 8.56 -33.20
N VAL A 520 -16.08 7.56 -33.15
CA VAL A 520 -15.18 7.40 -32.01
C VAL A 520 -13.71 7.40 -32.46
N SER A 521 -12.86 8.15 -31.74
CA SER A 521 -11.41 8.22 -31.90
C SER A 521 -10.76 6.83 -31.93
N SER A 522 -9.67 6.67 -32.68
CA SER A 522 -8.88 5.42 -32.76
C SER A 522 -8.46 4.85 -31.40
N HIS A 523 -8.38 5.68 -30.36
CA HIS A 523 -8.02 5.29 -29.00
C HIS A 523 -9.07 4.45 -28.28
N ASP A 524 -10.36 4.68 -28.50
CA ASP A 524 -11.42 3.95 -27.79
C ASP A 524 -11.61 2.56 -28.38
N THR A 525 -11.41 2.41 -29.69
CA THR A 525 -11.40 1.10 -30.36
C THR A 525 -10.30 0.19 -29.79
N GLN A 526 -9.09 0.72 -29.61
CA GLN A 526 -7.97 -0.03 -29.02
C GLN A 526 -8.25 -0.45 -27.57
N PHE A 527 -8.88 0.44 -26.78
CA PHE A 527 -9.27 0.15 -25.41
C PHE A 527 -10.30 -0.99 -25.35
N ILE A 528 -11.34 -0.94 -26.18
CA ILE A 528 -12.37 -1.99 -26.25
C ILE A 528 -11.74 -3.32 -26.64
N GLU A 529 -10.87 -3.35 -27.66
CA GLU A 529 -10.18 -4.58 -28.06
C GLU A 529 -9.35 -5.17 -26.93
N GLN A 530 -8.57 -4.35 -26.21
CA GLN A 530 -7.82 -4.84 -25.05
C GLN A 530 -8.74 -5.35 -23.94
N ALA A 531 -9.81 -4.63 -23.64
CA ALA A 531 -10.79 -5.05 -22.65
C ALA A 531 -11.42 -6.39 -23.01
N LEU A 532 -11.74 -6.58 -24.29
CA LEU A 532 -12.24 -7.84 -24.80
C LEU A 532 -11.21 -8.97 -24.66
N ILE A 533 -9.92 -8.70 -24.84
CA ILE A 533 -8.84 -9.68 -24.66
C ILE A 533 -8.67 -10.07 -23.18
N GLU A 534 -8.66 -9.09 -22.27
CA GLU A 534 -8.51 -9.36 -20.84
C GLU A 534 -9.70 -10.13 -20.27
N ILE A 535 -10.92 -9.80 -20.71
CA ILE A 535 -12.12 -10.56 -20.37
C ILE A 535 -12.02 -12.01 -20.86
N SER A 536 -11.55 -12.25 -22.09
CA SER A 536 -11.43 -13.62 -22.61
C SER A 536 -10.30 -14.44 -21.98
N ARG A 537 -9.35 -13.78 -21.29
CA ARG A 537 -8.29 -14.45 -20.53
C ARG A 537 -8.74 -14.87 -19.11
N ILE A 538 -9.95 -14.50 -18.68
CA ILE A 538 -10.46 -14.93 -17.38
C ILE A 538 -10.92 -16.39 -17.47
N GLU A 539 -10.11 -17.26 -16.88
CA GLU A 539 -10.50 -18.65 -16.60
C GLU A 539 -11.25 -18.76 -15.26
N PRO A 540 -12.12 -19.77 -15.09
CA PRO A 540 -12.80 -20.06 -13.81
C PRO A 540 -11.84 -20.25 -12.62
N SER A 541 -10.61 -20.71 -12.88
CA SER A 541 -9.53 -20.89 -11.91
C SER A 541 -9.12 -19.59 -11.20
N HIS A 542 -9.28 -18.44 -11.86
CA HIS A 542 -8.95 -17.13 -11.29
C HIS A 542 -9.93 -16.69 -10.20
N GLN A 543 -11.12 -17.31 -10.12
CA GLN A 543 -12.23 -16.90 -9.24
C GLN A 543 -12.54 -15.39 -9.30
N VAL A 544 -12.44 -14.80 -10.50
CA VAL A 544 -12.87 -13.43 -10.80
C VAL A 544 -14.23 -13.51 -11.48
N LEU A 545 -15.24 -12.86 -10.91
CA LEU A 545 -16.56 -12.75 -11.51
C LEU A 545 -16.71 -11.37 -12.15
N LEU A 546 -17.12 -11.34 -13.41
CA LEU A 546 -17.49 -10.10 -14.08
C LEU A 546 -18.97 -9.82 -13.85
N VAL A 547 -19.32 -8.62 -13.39
CA VAL A 547 -20.72 -8.18 -13.27
C VAL A 547 -20.88 -6.90 -14.07
N GLY A 548 -21.75 -6.91 -15.06
CA GLY A 548 -22.05 -5.74 -15.88
C GLY A 548 -23.45 -5.23 -15.59
N ALA A 549 -23.62 -3.94 -15.41
CA ALA A 549 -24.94 -3.31 -15.36
C ALA A 549 -25.18 -2.47 -16.62
N THR A 550 -26.36 -2.60 -17.23
CA THR A 550 -26.75 -1.77 -18.37
C THR A 550 -28.25 -1.45 -18.33
N ASN A 551 -28.59 -0.26 -18.82
CA ASN A 551 -29.99 0.14 -19.03
C ASN A 551 -30.48 -0.21 -20.45
N HIS A 552 -29.55 -0.38 -21.39
CA HIS A 552 -29.82 -0.56 -22.81
C HIS A 552 -29.06 -1.78 -23.35
N PRO A 553 -29.52 -3.01 -23.06
CA PRO A 553 -28.85 -4.23 -23.52
C PRO A 553 -28.80 -4.34 -25.05
N ASP A 554 -29.71 -3.68 -25.75
CA ASP A 554 -29.77 -3.57 -27.22
C ASP A 554 -28.61 -2.74 -27.81
N ARG A 555 -28.07 -1.79 -27.04
CA ARG A 555 -26.94 -0.95 -27.44
C ARG A 555 -25.59 -1.60 -27.19
N LEU A 556 -25.52 -2.75 -26.54
CA LEU A 556 -24.27 -3.43 -26.26
C LEU A 556 -23.69 -4.12 -27.49
N ASP A 557 -22.36 -4.14 -27.59
CA ASP A 557 -21.66 -4.92 -28.61
C ASP A 557 -22.01 -6.42 -28.49
N SER A 558 -22.50 -6.98 -29.60
CA SER A 558 -22.84 -8.40 -29.71
C SER A 558 -21.69 -9.36 -29.32
N ARG A 559 -20.42 -8.94 -29.44
CA ARG A 559 -19.24 -9.73 -29.04
C ARG A 559 -19.19 -9.99 -27.53
N ILE A 560 -19.75 -9.10 -26.74
CA ILE A 560 -19.84 -9.23 -25.28
C ILE A 560 -20.96 -10.19 -24.89
N ILE A 561 -22.09 -10.07 -25.59
CA ILE A 561 -23.31 -10.83 -25.32
C ILE A 561 -23.23 -12.27 -25.81
N ARG A 562 -22.61 -12.52 -26.98
CA ARG A 562 -22.59 -13.83 -27.66
C ARG A 562 -21.33 -14.65 -27.37
N GLY A 563 -20.26 -14.03 -26.88
CA GLY A 563 -18.95 -14.67 -26.74
C GLY A 563 -18.74 -15.55 -25.51
N GLY A 564 -19.79 -15.92 -24.76
CA GLY A 564 -19.66 -16.71 -23.52
C GLY A 564 -19.00 -15.97 -22.35
N ARG A 565 -18.92 -14.64 -22.42
CA ARG A 565 -18.24 -13.77 -21.44
C ARG A 565 -19.16 -13.34 -20.31
N PHE A 566 -20.34 -12.83 -20.66
CA PHE A 566 -21.48 -12.65 -19.76
C PHE A 566 -22.50 -13.73 -20.06
N SER A 567 -22.26 -14.91 -19.49
CA SER A 567 -23.07 -16.11 -19.74
C SER A 567 -24.46 -15.99 -19.11
N GLU A 568 -24.54 -15.43 -17.90
CA GLU A 568 -25.80 -15.24 -17.19
C GLU A 568 -26.38 -13.85 -17.46
N LYS A 569 -27.68 -13.78 -17.71
CA LYS A 569 -28.39 -12.53 -17.99
C LYS A 569 -29.61 -12.44 -17.12
N ILE A 570 -29.61 -11.44 -16.26
CA ILE A 570 -30.67 -11.22 -15.28
C ILE A 570 -31.37 -9.93 -15.65
N GLU A 571 -32.62 -10.06 -16.03
CA GLU A 571 -33.48 -8.94 -16.36
C GLU A 571 -34.18 -8.46 -15.09
N ILE A 572 -33.98 -7.18 -14.76
CA ILE A 572 -34.57 -6.55 -13.59
C ILE A 572 -35.68 -5.62 -14.04
N THR A 573 -36.89 -5.92 -13.61
CA THR A 573 -38.08 -5.12 -13.91
C THR A 573 -38.42 -4.16 -12.76
N VAL A 574 -39.38 -3.27 -13.01
CA VAL A 574 -39.95 -2.44 -11.94
C VAL A 574 -40.73 -3.30 -10.94
N PRO A 575 -40.70 -2.97 -9.64
CA PRO A 575 -41.32 -3.81 -8.61
C PRO A 575 -42.85 -3.88 -8.78
N GLY A 576 -43.40 -5.09 -8.63
CA GLY A 576 -44.84 -5.36 -8.54
C GLY A 576 -45.47 -4.77 -7.27
N SER A 577 -46.79 -4.89 -7.13
CA SER A 577 -47.55 -4.27 -6.02
C SER A 577 -47.05 -4.69 -4.64
N ALA A 578 -46.80 -5.98 -4.42
CA ALA A 578 -46.30 -6.52 -3.14
C ALA A 578 -44.89 -6.01 -2.79
N ASN A 579 -43.99 -5.96 -3.77
CA ASN A 579 -42.63 -5.44 -3.56
C ASN A 579 -42.62 -3.93 -3.36
N ARG A 580 -43.50 -3.21 -4.06
CA ARG A 580 -43.68 -1.77 -3.88
C ARG A 580 -44.19 -1.44 -2.48
N GLU A 581 -45.11 -2.24 -1.95
CA GLU A 581 -45.55 -2.11 -0.57
C GLU A 581 -44.37 -2.28 0.41
N ARG A 582 -43.54 -3.32 0.23
CA ARG A 582 -42.33 -3.52 1.04
C ARG A 582 -41.39 -2.32 0.97
N LEU A 583 -41.17 -1.77 -0.22
CA LEU A 583 -40.33 -0.59 -0.44
C LEU A 583 -40.89 0.65 0.26
N LEU A 584 -42.18 0.92 0.09
CA LEU A 584 -42.84 2.06 0.71
C LEU A 584 -42.81 1.96 2.24
N ARG A 585 -43.09 0.78 2.82
CA ARG A 585 -42.98 0.57 4.27
C ARG A 585 -41.56 0.84 4.77
N LYS A 586 -40.54 0.37 4.04
CA LYS A 586 -39.13 0.61 4.38
C LYS A 586 -38.76 2.10 4.29
N LEU A 587 -39.17 2.78 3.22
CA LEU A 587 -38.85 4.19 2.99
C LEU A 587 -39.57 5.11 3.98
N LEU A 588 -40.82 4.80 4.32
CA LEU A 588 -41.63 5.59 5.23
C LEU A 588 -41.20 5.38 6.69
N GLY A 589 -40.80 4.17 7.08
CA GLY A 589 -40.35 3.88 8.45
C GLY A 589 -41.37 4.36 9.48
N ASP A 590 -40.92 5.15 10.47
CA ASP A 590 -41.79 5.73 11.51
C ASP A 590 -42.52 7.02 11.08
N THR A 591 -42.47 7.38 9.81
CA THR A 591 -43.13 8.60 9.32
C THR A 591 -44.64 8.41 9.40
N ALA A 592 -45.35 9.31 10.09
CA ALA A 592 -46.80 9.31 10.11
C ALA A 592 -47.35 9.65 8.72
N VAL A 593 -48.33 8.86 8.26
CA VAL A 593 -48.94 8.98 6.93
C VAL A 593 -50.45 9.02 7.12
N SER A 594 -51.12 10.03 6.57
CA SER A 594 -52.56 10.23 6.78
C SER A 594 -53.45 9.38 5.87
N MET A 595 -52.87 8.61 4.94
CA MET A 595 -53.59 7.76 4.00
C MET A 595 -53.19 6.28 4.08
N PRO A 596 -54.06 5.36 3.62
CA PRO A 596 -53.71 3.96 3.48
C PRO A 596 -52.56 3.74 2.50
N ILE A 597 -51.66 2.81 2.82
CA ILE A 597 -50.55 2.45 1.94
C ILE A 597 -51.00 1.93 0.57
N ALA A 598 -52.19 1.32 0.50
CA ALA A 598 -52.81 0.86 -0.75
C ALA A 598 -52.92 1.98 -1.79
N THR A 599 -53.32 3.18 -1.36
CA THR A 599 -53.43 4.35 -2.25
C THR A 599 -52.07 4.79 -2.78
N LEU A 600 -51.01 4.67 -1.98
CA LEU A 600 -49.65 4.97 -2.41
C LEU A 600 -49.13 3.93 -3.41
N ILE A 601 -49.45 2.65 -3.24
CA ILE A 601 -49.05 1.57 -4.17
C ILE A 601 -49.62 1.81 -5.56
N GLU A 602 -50.88 2.23 -5.67
CA GLU A 602 -51.54 2.57 -6.94
C GLU A 602 -50.90 3.81 -7.59
N ARG A 603 -50.71 4.88 -6.81
CA ARG A 603 -50.11 6.13 -7.31
C ARG A 603 -48.66 5.96 -7.73
N THR A 604 -47.92 5.03 -7.14
CA THR A 604 -46.52 4.73 -7.49
C THR A 604 -46.38 3.58 -8.50
N ALA A 605 -47.49 3.17 -9.15
CA ALA A 605 -47.47 2.12 -10.18
C ALA A 605 -46.53 2.42 -11.34
N GLY A 606 -45.69 1.44 -11.69
CA GLY A 606 -44.75 1.51 -12.81
C GLY A 606 -43.48 2.32 -12.53
N MET A 607 -43.32 2.91 -11.35
CA MET A 607 -42.12 3.68 -10.99
C MET A 607 -40.95 2.77 -10.58
N ALA A 608 -39.72 3.19 -10.90
CA ALA A 608 -38.53 2.53 -10.42
C ALA A 608 -38.32 2.80 -8.92
N PRO A 609 -37.63 1.91 -8.18
CA PRO A 609 -37.32 2.11 -6.76
C PRO A 609 -36.68 3.47 -6.44
N ALA A 610 -35.73 3.93 -7.27
CA ALA A 610 -35.11 5.25 -7.10
C ALA A 610 -36.09 6.41 -7.25
N ASP A 611 -37.06 6.31 -8.16
CA ASP A 611 -38.10 7.33 -8.33
C ASP A 611 -39.04 7.35 -7.14
N ILE A 612 -39.42 6.18 -6.62
CA ILE A 612 -40.27 6.07 -5.42
C ILE A 612 -39.56 6.67 -4.20
N GLU A 613 -38.25 6.41 -4.05
CA GLU A 613 -37.44 7.04 -3.01
C GLU A 613 -37.41 8.56 -3.18
N ALA A 614 -37.17 9.06 -4.39
CA ALA A 614 -37.20 10.49 -4.68
C ALA A 614 -38.57 11.12 -4.40
N VAL A 615 -39.66 10.43 -4.69
CA VAL A 615 -41.04 10.84 -4.39
C VAL A 615 -41.26 10.93 -2.88
N VAL A 616 -40.88 9.91 -2.10
CA VAL A 616 -41.03 9.94 -0.63
C VAL A 616 -40.21 11.09 -0.02
N GLN A 617 -38.97 11.31 -0.49
CA GLN A 617 -38.14 12.42 -0.02
C GLN A 617 -38.66 13.79 -0.46
N ALA A 618 -39.26 13.91 -1.64
CA ALA A 618 -39.94 15.13 -2.07
C ALA A 618 -41.22 15.38 -1.25
N ALA A 619 -42.01 14.36 -0.97
CA ALA A 619 -43.21 14.46 -0.14
C ALA A 619 -42.87 14.94 1.28
N ARG A 620 -41.78 14.40 1.89
CA ARG A 620 -41.26 14.89 3.17
C ARG A 620 -40.89 16.37 3.11
N ARG A 621 -40.25 16.84 2.03
CA ARG A 621 -39.90 18.25 1.85
C ARG A 621 -41.14 19.14 1.71
N PHE A 622 -42.16 18.71 0.98
CA PHE A 622 -43.42 19.46 0.85
C PHE A 622 -44.19 19.51 2.18
N ALA A 623 -44.25 18.38 2.88
CA ALA A 623 -44.85 18.28 4.20
C ALA A 623 -44.13 19.18 5.22
N PHE A 624 -42.80 19.24 5.18
CA PHE A 624 -42.03 20.18 6.01
C PHE A 624 -42.35 21.63 5.65
N GLY A 625 -42.39 21.97 4.35
CA GLY A 625 -42.64 23.33 3.87
C GLY A 625 -44.03 23.90 4.17
N ARG A 626 -45.02 23.07 4.55
CA ARG A 626 -46.36 23.52 4.98
C ARG A 626 -46.51 23.68 6.50
N SER A 627 -45.51 23.29 7.30
CA SER A 627 -45.56 23.39 8.76
C SER A 627 -44.70 24.55 9.25
N ASP A 628 -45.27 25.40 10.09
CA ASP A 628 -44.55 26.48 10.80
C ASP A 628 -43.67 25.95 11.95
N CYS A 629 -43.58 24.62 12.09
CA CYS A 629 -42.88 23.94 13.19
C CYS A 629 -41.51 23.45 12.71
N ASP A 630 -40.43 24.13 13.12
CA ASP A 630 -39.07 23.82 12.66
C ASP A 630 -38.54 22.43 13.06
N HIS A 631 -39.21 21.69 13.97
CA HIS A 631 -38.60 20.56 14.68
C HIS A 631 -39.34 19.22 14.54
N ARG A 632 -40.51 19.16 13.88
CA ARG A 632 -41.24 17.88 13.66
C ARG A 632 -41.90 17.84 12.29
N LEU A 633 -41.73 16.72 11.60
CA LEU A 633 -42.39 16.47 10.33
C LEU A 633 -43.89 16.20 10.55
N PRO A 634 -44.81 16.95 9.94
CA PRO A 634 -46.25 16.65 10.01
C PRO A 634 -46.57 15.34 9.27
N PRO A 635 -47.72 14.71 9.55
CA PRO A 635 -48.12 13.49 8.86
C PRO A 635 -48.26 13.72 7.36
N LEU A 636 -47.61 12.91 6.53
CA LEU A 636 -47.63 13.08 5.07
C LEU A 636 -49.06 12.96 4.54
N GLU A 637 -49.48 13.92 3.71
CA GLU A 637 -50.80 13.96 3.06
C GLU A 637 -50.73 13.58 1.59
N VAL A 638 -51.88 13.25 1.00
CA VAL A 638 -51.98 12.85 -0.42
C VAL A 638 -51.48 13.98 -1.32
N SER A 639 -51.75 15.23 -0.94
CA SER A 639 -51.31 16.45 -1.64
C SER A 639 -49.78 16.57 -1.75
N ASP A 640 -49.03 16.13 -0.73
CA ASP A 640 -47.56 16.14 -0.75
C ASP A 640 -47.01 15.12 -1.74
N PHE A 641 -47.62 13.92 -1.78
CA PHE A 641 -47.26 12.87 -2.71
C PHE A 641 -47.61 13.24 -4.15
N ASP A 642 -48.74 13.89 -4.39
CA ASP A 642 -49.14 14.31 -5.73
C ASP A 642 -48.18 15.37 -6.30
N ARG A 643 -47.83 16.38 -5.50
CA ARG A 643 -46.78 17.35 -5.86
C ARG A 643 -45.41 16.71 -6.05
N ALA A 644 -45.08 15.70 -5.24
CA ALA A 644 -43.84 14.95 -5.37
C ALA A 644 -43.77 14.12 -6.65
N ILE A 645 -44.86 13.44 -7.01
CA ILE A 645 -44.95 12.64 -8.24
C ILE A 645 -44.87 13.55 -9.46
N GLU A 646 -45.57 14.69 -9.45
CA GLU A 646 -45.52 15.68 -10.52
C GLU A 646 -44.08 16.20 -10.74
N ARG A 647 -43.35 16.44 -9.65
CA ARG A 647 -41.97 16.92 -9.70
C ARG A 647 -40.98 15.86 -10.19
N VAL A 648 -41.11 14.62 -9.73
CA VAL A 648 -40.13 13.55 -9.99
C VAL A 648 -40.39 12.85 -11.32
N HIS A 649 -41.65 12.70 -11.72
CA HIS A 649 -42.04 11.95 -12.92
C HIS A 649 -43.05 12.73 -13.79
N PRO A 650 -42.66 13.90 -14.34
CA PRO A 650 -43.57 14.80 -15.07
C PRO A 650 -44.21 14.15 -16.32
N ALA A 651 -43.51 13.18 -16.94
CA ALA A 651 -43.99 12.48 -18.13
C ALA A 651 -45.32 11.72 -17.92
N ARG A 652 -45.67 11.36 -16.68
CA ARG A 652 -46.91 10.61 -16.38
C ARG A 652 -48.17 11.48 -16.40
N PHE A 653 -48.02 12.80 -16.32
CA PHE A 653 -49.13 13.76 -16.47
C PHE A 653 -49.33 14.25 -17.90
N ALA A 654 -48.43 13.89 -18.83
CA ALA A 654 -48.50 14.27 -20.24
C ALA A 654 -49.30 13.28 -21.11
N GLU A 655 -49.58 12.06 -20.62
CA GLU A 655 -50.46 11.10 -21.31
C GLU A 655 -51.85 11.08 -20.64
N PRO A 656 -52.94 11.41 -21.36
CA PRO A 656 -54.28 11.27 -20.81
C PRO A 656 -54.55 9.80 -20.52
N LEU A 657 -55.05 9.52 -19.31
CA LEU A 657 -55.61 8.23 -18.93
C LEU A 657 -56.57 7.77 -20.04
N ARG A 658 -56.20 6.76 -20.82
CA ARG A 658 -57.15 6.07 -21.69
C ARG A 658 -58.12 5.33 -20.77
N VAL A 659 -59.31 5.91 -20.62
CA VAL A 659 -60.48 5.32 -19.96
C VAL A 659 -60.88 4.02 -20.65
#